data_AF-A0A8H4LPB7-F1
#
_entry.id   AF-A0A8H4LPB7-F1
#
_cell.length_a   1.000
_cell.length_b   1.000
_cell.length_c   1.000
_cell.angle_alpha   90.00
_cell.angle_beta   90.00
_cell.angle_gamma   90.00
#
_symmetry.space_group_name_H-M   'P 1'
#
loop_
_entity.id
_entity.type
_entity.pdbx_description
1 polymer ?
#
loop_
_entity_poly.entity_id
_entity_poly.type
_entity_poly.pdbx_seq_one_letter_code
_entity_poly.pdbx_strand_id
1 'polypeptide(L)'
;MNLNSIEPPPIEFKSFQHTNLPFPSCIRLLSFVKRPRQMSPTSIMGTPLIECYLEPVNINSAPEYDVISSAWGNPRQPTPGDIDQYGTMHQYPIAVNGRIMFVPRNIYEALKMAKEVSDPVERRDELGKTELIRAAQENRIGAVRECLKQNAWIHAQDNFGETAMHYAAENGLLNIVEVLLNHGASMGIVDSHGRTPLDCCSLWNHKQWNLAEELSYEWSKSPEDRELVPALECIRVGRPIWIDAVCVNQSNPDEQTSHAAMMSQIYGGAQSIVAWLGVSDDDTRIARNALTALVGSTDDDAMSEDDGWLSESDRSRQDSVVFDLLERSWFERPCLFQESLGSLLYVNPRLEGADPGAMRRQHRSTLVGTTPGNLALPHSHLRPIRASPLTPFEQIQLDAVTTFGSEQSPTHFISPSGDRYLPVGFPTRRSPHQSLGHLPERIRVRSSFESFDAFLYQRWQTKPLDCLLFRRRKLRLMVVDETRPNMLNHVVLPAHLAATIPKLCLGGLAFLVVQFLLSTLYYLLFHPLRKFPGPPLARVSRLWSRIGNFKGRKSERIHEAHLKYGPIVRVGPNELSFADPGAVREIYNSDVFIKEETFYRAKRIFHEDFLLSYRDPEAHKQRRKLLSRGFSQAAMLDFEPHVNTKITAMLDHWAEKAAPGQALDVYSWVHWLGFDIVYHLMFDEDPGSVKYGRPHEVMPYFRAWKPTYIYYAMKIIENCRVSEVNTPFLRQVLHGAKDGYLGRALTNSEIAEECMGGMFGGSGTTANTFVYILWGCLQKPEVAKALREELVAAFPDRDTIPDHRACSGLPLLQAVINETLRRYPTIIATLPRAATKDAVVRGVAIPKGTIVGVQNYTMHRNETAFPNSEEWDPQRWLTKEGEELRKEAWVPFSVGLRKCVGINLAQMELNKITAAFFRRFEASIDPSMREEDMRMFDTFNASPAGAKLLLRLKELPS
;
A
#
# COMPACT_ATOMS: atom_id res chain seq x y z
N MET A 1 -29.82 9.13 34.80
CA MET A 1 -28.43 8.81 35.17
C MET A 1 -27.51 9.70 34.33
N ASN A 2 -26.27 9.96 34.74
CA ASN A 2 -25.28 10.57 33.84
C ASN A 2 -24.91 9.53 32.78
N LEU A 3 -25.14 9.86 31.50
CA LEU A 3 -24.98 8.92 30.37
C LEU A 3 -23.69 9.14 29.57
N ASN A 4 -22.86 10.12 29.95
CA ASN A 4 -21.78 10.66 29.13
C ASN A 4 -20.37 10.18 29.53
N SER A 5 -20.28 9.19 30.43
CA SER A 5 -19.00 8.61 30.88
C SER A 5 -19.14 7.10 31.03
N ILE A 6 -18.65 6.35 30.03
CA ILE A 6 -18.66 4.88 30.02
C ILE A 6 -17.31 4.42 29.48
N GLU A 7 -16.43 4.02 30.40
CA GLU A 7 -15.29 3.16 30.06
C GLU A 7 -15.85 1.81 29.59
N PRO A 8 -15.61 1.37 28.34
CA PRO A 8 -16.02 0.05 27.91
C PRO A 8 -15.13 -0.99 28.60
N PRO A 9 -15.68 -2.09 29.14
CA PRO A 9 -14.85 -3.17 29.64
C PRO A 9 -13.91 -3.71 28.54
N PRO A 10 -12.69 -4.15 28.89
CA PRO A 10 -11.75 -4.72 27.92
C PRO A 10 -12.36 -5.95 27.25
N ILE A 11 -12.06 -6.14 25.96
CA ILE A 11 -12.78 -7.16 25.18
C ILE A 11 -12.26 -8.56 25.49
N GLU A 12 -13.13 -9.37 26.07
CA GLU A 12 -12.93 -10.78 26.32
C GLU A 12 -13.44 -11.59 25.11
N PHE A 13 -12.62 -12.48 24.57
CA PHE A 13 -13.02 -13.47 23.55
C PHE A 13 -13.89 -14.62 24.12
N LYS A 14 -14.73 -14.29 25.11
CA LYS A 14 -15.71 -15.18 25.75
C LYS A 14 -17.09 -14.89 25.16
N SER A 15 -17.92 -15.92 25.05
CA SER A 15 -19.33 -15.76 24.67
C SER A 15 -20.05 -14.81 25.63
N PHE A 16 -20.84 -13.89 25.09
CA PHE A 16 -21.73 -13.03 25.87
C PHE A 16 -22.76 -13.88 26.66
N GLN A 17 -23.10 -13.40 27.86
CA GLN A 17 -24.10 -14.00 28.73
C GLN A 17 -25.02 -12.89 29.24
N HIS A 18 -26.32 -13.08 29.13
CA HIS A 18 -27.30 -12.09 29.61
C HIS A 18 -27.27 -11.99 31.13
N THR A 19 -27.21 -10.77 31.65
CA THR A 19 -27.48 -10.50 33.07
C THR A 19 -28.99 -10.56 33.31
N ASN A 20 -29.43 -11.28 34.34
CA ASN A 20 -30.85 -11.35 34.73
C ASN A 20 -31.42 -9.94 34.98
N LEU A 21 -32.65 -9.70 34.55
CA LEU A 21 -33.33 -8.42 34.79
C LEU A 21 -33.67 -8.28 36.28
N PRO A 22 -33.56 -7.06 36.86
CA PRO A 22 -33.84 -6.85 38.27
C PRO A 22 -35.33 -6.91 38.62
N PHE A 23 -36.21 -6.64 37.63
CA PHE A 23 -37.67 -6.67 37.78
C PHE A 23 -38.32 -7.11 36.45
N PRO A 24 -39.51 -7.75 36.48
CA PRO A 24 -40.25 -8.12 35.26
C PRO A 24 -40.69 -6.94 34.38
N SER A 25 -40.69 -5.70 34.89
CA SER A 25 -41.03 -4.48 34.15
C SER A 25 -39.82 -3.74 33.55
N CYS A 26 -38.67 -4.40 33.51
CA CYS A 26 -37.49 -3.91 32.81
C CYS A 26 -37.37 -4.49 31.40
N ILE A 27 -36.69 -3.76 30.52
CA ILE A 27 -36.26 -4.21 29.18
C ILE A 27 -34.77 -3.89 29.03
N ARG A 28 -34.05 -4.57 28.13
CA ARG A 28 -32.71 -4.12 27.73
C ARG A 28 -32.78 -3.22 26.50
N LEU A 29 -31.94 -2.20 26.44
CA LEU A 29 -31.75 -1.36 25.25
C LEU A 29 -30.30 -1.43 24.76
N LEU A 30 -30.13 -1.44 23.45
CA LEU A 30 -28.86 -1.51 22.74
C LEU A 30 -28.41 -0.11 22.32
N SER A 31 -27.25 0.36 22.78
CA SER A 31 -26.62 1.60 22.30
C SER A 31 -25.38 1.27 21.47
N PHE A 32 -25.19 1.89 20.30
CA PHE A 32 -23.91 1.79 19.59
C PHE A 32 -22.83 2.57 20.34
N VAL A 33 -21.60 2.04 20.35
CA VAL A 33 -20.45 2.68 21.01
C VAL A 33 -19.43 3.12 19.96
N LYS A 34 -18.88 4.34 20.12
CA LYS A 34 -17.84 4.93 19.26
C LYS A 34 -16.61 5.24 20.12
N ARG A 35 -15.57 4.41 19.99
CA ARG A 35 -14.26 4.61 20.64
C ARG A 35 -13.58 5.88 20.10
N PRO A 36 -12.74 6.56 20.89
CA PRO A 36 -11.82 7.57 20.36
C PRO A 36 -10.89 6.92 19.33
N ARG A 37 -10.79 7.55 18.16
CA ARG A 37 -10.25 6.92 16.93
C ARG A 37 -8.72 6.81 16.87
N GLN A 38 -8.03 7.26 17.91
CA GLN A 38 -6.61 7.00 18.13
C GLN A 38 -6.36 5.52 18.52
N MET A 39 -7.39 4.83 19.03
CA MET A 39 -7.36 3.38 19.21
C MET A 39 -7.83 2.67 17.94
N SER A 40 -7.13 1.59 17.55
CA SER A 40 -7.58 0.70 16.47
C SER A 40 -8.97 0.12 16.79
N PRO A 41 -9.91 0.07 15.82
CA PRO A 41 -11.21 -0.55 16.05
C PRO A 41 -11.05 -2.04 16.34
N THR A 42 -11.81 -2.56 17.30
CA THR A 42 -11.76 -3.99 17.64
C THR A 42 -12.12 -4.81 16.41
N SER A 43 -11.25 -5.74 16.01
CA SER A 43 -11.43 -6.53 14.79
C SER A 43 -11.08 -8.00 15.00
N ILE A 44 -11.71 -8.85 14.20
CA ILE A 44 -11.39 -10.27 14.06
C ILE A 44 -10.96 -10.48 12.61
N MET A 45 -9.76 -11.05 12.40
CA MET A 45 -9.15 -11.24 11.06
C MET A 45 -9.14 -9.94 10.21
N GLY A 46 -8.94 -8.78 10.84
CA GLY A 46 -8.97 -7.46 10.19
C GLY A 46 -10.36 -6.87 9.93
N THR A 47 -11.45 -7.62 10.15
CA THR A 47 -12.82 -7.11 10.02
C THR A 47 -13.26 -6.44 11.33
N PRO A 48 -13.62 -5.14 11.34
CA PRO A 48 -14.04 -4.45 12.56
C PRO A 48 -15.41 -4.92 13.05
N LEU A 49 -15.56 -5.08 14.36
CA LEU A 49 -16.79 -5.51 15.00
C LEU A 49 -17.79 -4.36 15.18
N ILE A 50 -19.07 -4.68 15.22
CA ILE A 50 -20.10 -3.76 15.68
C ILE A 50 -20.06 -3.76 17.21
N GLU A 51 -19.49 -2.71 17.80
CA GLU A 51 -19.44 -2.51 19.26
C GLU A 51 -20.72 -1.85 19.79
N CYS A 52 -21.35 -2.53 20.74
CA CYS A 52 -22.63 -2.18 21.36
C CYS A 52 -22.60 -2.32 22.88
N TYR A 53 -23.46 -1.56 23.55
CA TYR A 53 -23.72 -1.63 24.99
C TYR A 53 -25.18 -2.01 25.22
N LEU A 54 -25.44 -3.08 25.99
CA LEU A 54 -26.76 -3.48 26.49
C LEU A 54 -26.90 -3.06 27.95
N GLU A 55 -27.94 -2.28 28.25
CA GLU A 55 -28.30 -1.91 29.63
C GLU A 55 -29.77 -2.23 29.95
N PRO A 56 -30.10 -2.67 31.18
CA PRO A 56 -31.47 -2.80 31.64
C PRO A 56 -32.04 -1.44 32.07
N VAL A 57 -33.21 -1.07 31.52
CA VAL A 57 -34.00 0.10 31.92
C VAL A 57 -35.41 -0.32 32.33
N ASN A 58 -36.09 0.44 33.20
CA ASN A 58 -37.53 0.22 33.41
C ASN A 58 -38.31 0.77 32.21
N ILE A 59 -39.30 0.04 31.72
CA ILE A 59 -40.07 0.42 30.52
C ILE A 59 -40.78 1.78 30.67
N ASN A 60 -41.19 2.14 31.89
CA ASN A 60 -41.91 3.38 32.19
C ASN A 60 -41.00 4.62 32.36
N SER A 61 -39.67 4.43 32.42
CA SER A 61 -38.68 5.50 32.56
C SER A 61 -37.53 5.37 31.56
N ALA A 62 -37.74 4.61 30.48
CA ALA A 62 -36.80 4.47 29.39
C ALA A 62 -36.61 5.81 28.64
N PRO A 63 -35.41 6.06 28.07
CA PRO A 63 -35.18 7.17 27.15
C PRO A 63 -35.95 6.99 25.83
N GLU A 64 -35.98 7.98 24.95
CA GLU A 64 -36.46 7.74 23.57
C GLU A 64 -35.60 6.66 22.89
N TYR A 65 -36.20 5.51 22.58
CA TYR A 65 -35.59 4.46 21.78
C TYR A 65 -36.31 4.26 20.45
N ASP A 66 -35.57 3.81 19.44
CA ASP A 66 -36.14 3.24 18.22
C ASP A 66 -36.23 1.71 18.35
N VAL A 67 -37.07 1.05 17.55
CA VAL A 67 -37.15 -0.42 17.50
C VAL A 67 -36.77 -0.90 16.11
N ILE A 68 -35.89 -1.90 16.02
CA ILE A 68 -35.71 -2.66 14.77
C ILE A 68 -36.56 -3.92 14.88
N SER A 69 -37.54 -4.06 13.98
CA SER A 69 -38.24 -5.33 13.79
C SER A 69 -37.45 -6.13 12.74
N SER A 70 -36.64 -7.08 13.23
CA SER A 70 -35.87 -8.02 12.42
C SER A 70 -36.54 -9.40 12.46
N ALA A 71 -36.88 -9.95 11.29
CA ALA A 71 -37.45 -11.29 11.20
C ALA A 71 -36.54 -12.37 11.80
N TRP A 72 -37.14 -13.39 12.44
CA TRP A 72 -36.39 -14.54 12.93
C TRP A 72 -36.32 -15.59 11.82
N GLY A 73 -35.27 -15.49 11.00
CA GLY A 73 -34.99 -16.44 9.93
C GLY A 73 -35.04 -15.84 8.51
N ASN A 74 -34.48 -16.61 7.59
CA ASN A 74 -34.69 -16.48 6.16
C ASN A 74 -36.13 -16.97 5.83
N PRO A 75 -36.84 -16.43 4.81
CA PRO A 75 -38.07 -17.01 4.26
C PRO A 75 -38.10 -18.54 4.14
N ARG A 76 -36.93 -19.18 3.99
CA ARG A 76 -36.75 -20.63 4.10
C ARG A 76 -36.13 -20.95 5.45
N GLN A 77 -36.84 -21.71 6.28
CA GLN A 77 -36.25 -22.32 7.47
C GLN A 77 -35.00 -23.10 7.06
N PRO A 78 -33.84 -22.92 7.74
CA PRO A 78 -32.63 -23.66 7.40
C PRO A 78 -32.84 -25.14 7.75
N THR A 79 -32.96 -25.97 6.72
CA THR A 79 -33.04 -27.42 6.85
C THR A 79 -31.74 -27.92 7.49
N PRO A 80 -31.75 -28.90 8.42
CA PRO A 80 -30.52 -29.44 9.00
C PRO A 80 -29.61 -30.07 7.94
N GLY A 81 -28.62 -29.31 7.47
CA GLY A 81 -27.76 -29.66 6.32
C GLY A 81 -27.70 -28.59 5.23
N ASP A 82 -28.49 -27.51 5.29
CA ASP A 82 -28.39 -26.40 4.33
C ASP A 82 -27.02 -25.71 4.43
N ILE A 83 -26.30 -25.75 3.30
CA ILE A 83 -25.04 -25.07 3.06
C ILE A 83 -25.32 -24.04 1.96
N ASP A 84 -25.34 -22.75 2.31
CA ASP A 84 -25.23 -21.72 1.28
C ASP A 84 -23.77 -21.59 0.82
N GLN A 85 -23.54 -20.65 -0.10
CA GLN A 85 -22.20 -20.32 -0.61
C GLN A 85 -21.18 -19.84 0.45
N TYR A 86 -21.60 -19.59 1.71
CA TYR A 86 -20.75 -19.14 2.82
C TYR A 86 -20.75 -20.07 4.04
N GLY A 87 -21.53 -21.16 4.04
CA GLY A 87 -21.36 -22.29 4.95
C GLY A 87 -22.39 -22.43 6.07
N THR A 88 -22.18 -23.43 6.91
CA THR A 88 -23.13 -23.84 7.96
C THR A 88 -23.32 -22.76 9.04
N MET A 89 -24.58 -22.37 9.26
CA MET A 89 -25.12 -21.57 10.39
C MET A 89 -25.02 -20.03 10.39
N HIS A 90 -24.50 -19.35 9.35
CA HIS A 90 -24.79 -17.91 9.09
C HIS A 90 -24.57 -16.92 10.28
N GLN A 91 -23.65 -17.20 11.21
CA GLN A 91 -23.47 -16.44 12.45
C GLN A 91 -22.34 -15.41 12.37
N TYR A 92 -22.66 -14.14 12.62
CA TYR A 92 -21.75 -12.99 12.52
C TYR A 92 -21.43 -12.43 13.91
N PRO A 93 -20.15 -12.16 14.24
CA PRO A 93 -19.75 -11.65 15.55
C PRO A 93 -20.05 -10.15 15.71
N ILE A 94 -20.64 -9.80 16.84
CA ILE A 94 -20.74 -8.42 17.36
C ILE A 94 -20.15 -8.39 18.78
N ALA A 95 -19.72 -7.21 19.23
CA ALA A 95 -19.17 -7.03 20.58
C ALA A 95 -20.21 -6.34 21.47
N VAL A 96 -20.69 -7.05 22.50
CA VAL A 96 -21.73 -6.60 23.42
C VAL A 96 -21.18 -6.59 24.83
N ASN A 97 -21.15 -5.41 25.48
CA ASN A 97 -20.59 -5.22 26.84
C ASN A 97 -19.19 -5.82 27.01
N GLY A 98 -18.34 -5.69 25.98
CA GLY A 98 -16.98 -6.23 25.98
C GLY A 98 -16.86 -7.73 25.70
N ARG A 99 -17.93 -8.43 25.30
CA ARG A 99 -17.92 -9.88 24.99
C ARG A 99 -18.46 -10.17 23.61
N ILE A 100 -18.13 -11.33 23.05
CA ILE A 100 -18.56 -11.71 21.70
C ILE A 100 -19.96 -12.32 21.75
N MET A 101 -20.91 -11.74 21.03
CA MET A 101 -22.21 -12.33 20.74
C MET A 101 -22.29 -12.63 19.24
N PHE A 102 -22.82 -13.80 18.88
CA PHE A 102 -23.08 -14.15 17.48
C PHE A 102 -24.53 -13.89 17.13
N VAL A 103 -24.78 -13.20 16.02
CA VAL A 103 -26.12 -12.89 15.51
C VAL A 103 -26.30 -13.34 14.05
N PRO A 104 -27.51 -13.68 13.60
CA PRO A 104 -27.78 -13.99 12.19
C PRO A 104 -27.46 -12.84 11.22
N ARG A 105 -27.18 -13.16 9.95
CA ARG A 105 -26.82 -12.19 8.89
C ARG A 105 -27.75 -10.97 8.82
N ASN A 106 -29.07 -11.18 8.84
CA ASN A 106 -30.04 -10.09 8.73
C ASN A 106 -29.97 -9.11 9.91
N ILE A 107 -29.75 -9.60 11.13
CA ILE A 107 -29.57 -8.75 12.31
C ILE A 107 -28.24 -8.00 12.23
N TYR A 108 -27.16 -8.64 11.76
CA TYR A 108 -25.87 -7.99 11.54
C TYR A 108 -25.96 -6.85 10.49
N GLU A 109 -26.65 -7.08 9.38
CA GLU A 109 -26.89 -6.06 8.34
C GLU A 109 -27.81 -4.92 8.83
N ALA A 110 -28.89 -5.24 9.55
CA ALA A 110 -29.76 -4.24 10.15
C ALA A 110 -29.02 -3.36 11.18
N LEU A 111 -28.16 -3.97 12.02
CA LEU A 111 -27.30 -3.25 12.96
C LEU A 111 -26.29 -2.35 12.25
N LYS A 112 -25.66 -2.82 11.17
CA LYS A 112 -24.74 -2.03 10.35
C LYS A 112 -25.44 -0.78 9.80
N MET A 113 -26.63 -0.94 9.22
CA MET A 113 -27.40 0.17 8.64
C MET A 113 -27.93 1.13 9.70
N ALA A 114 -28.41 0.62 10.83
CA ALA A 114 -28.84 1.47 11.94
C ALA A 114 -27.69 2.31 12.51
N LYS A 115 -26.46 1.77 12.54
CA LYS A 115 -25.26 2.51 12.92
C LYS A 115 -24.92 3.61 11.89
N GLU A 116 -24.94 3.30 10.60
CA GLU A 116 -24.69 4.26 9.51
C GLU A 116 -25.73 5.41 9.47
N VAL A 117 -27.01 5.11 9.67
CA VAL A 117 -28.09 6.12 9.72
C VAL A 117 -28.01 7.00 10.97
N SER A 118 -27.46 6.48 12.08
CA SER A 118 -27.46 7.14 13.39
C SER A 118 -26.16 7.89 13.75
N ASP A 119 -25.12 7.84 12.91
CA ASP A 119 -23.88 8.60 13.07
C ASP A 119 -23.84 9.81 12.11
N PRO A 120 -24.50 10.94 12.42
CA PRO A 120 -24.61 12.08 11.50
C PRO A 120 -23.26 12.73 11.16
N VAL A 121 -22.22 12.48 11.96
CA VAL A 121 -20.86 12.99 11.79
C VAL A 121 -20.14 12.33 10.62
N GLU A 122 -20.46 11.06 10.36
CA GLU A 122 -19.86 10.25 9.29
C GLU A 122 -20.74 10.20 8.02
N ARG A 123 -21.84 10.95 7.99
CA ARG A 123 -22.66 11.11 6.79
C ARG A 123 -21.82 11.69 5.67
N ARG A 124 -21.93 11.11 4.48
CA ARG A 124 -21.21 11.50 3.27
C ARG A 124 -22.11 12.18 2.26
N ASP A 125 -21.56 13.15 1.53
CA ASP A 125 -22.20 13.75 0.36
C ASP A 125 -21.99 12.90 -0.92
N GLU A 126 -22.43 13.44 -2.07
CA GLU A 126 -22.29 12.79 -3.38
C GLU A 126 -20.82 12.59 -3.82
N LEU A 127 -19.89 13.39 -3.29
CA LEU A 127 -18.44 13.27 -3.50
C LEU A 127 -17.78 12.38 -2.44
N GLY A 128 -18.56 11.79 -1.53
CA GLY A 128 -18.07 10.93 -0.46
C GLY A 128 -17.54 11.71 0.76
N LYS A 129 -17.66 13.04 0.81
CA LYS A 129 -17.07 13.87 1.86
C LYS A 129 -17.89 13.86 3.13
N THR A 130 -17.24 13.69 4.27
CA THR A 130 -17.85 13.92 5.59
C THR A 130 -17.84 15.40 5.95
N GLU A 131 -18.63 15.82 6.94
CA GLU A 131 -18.65 17.21 7.39
C GLU A 131 -17.28 17.68 7.91
N LEU A 132 -16.42 16.78 8.43
CA LEU A 132 -15.04 17.10 8.79
C LEU A 132 -14.19 17.47 7.55
N ILE A 133 -14.32 16.71 6.46
CA ILE A 133 -13.63 16.99 5.18
C ILE A 133 -14.11 18.32 4.60
N ARG A 134 -15.42 18.53 4.59
CA ARG A 134 -16.04 19.75 4.07
C ARG A 134 -15.69 20.98 4.91
N ALA A 135 -15.68 20.86 6.24
CA ALA A 135 -15.27 21.94 7.14
C ALA A 135 -13.77 22.28 7.02
N ALA A 136 -12.91 21.29 6.72
CA ALA A 136 -11.51 21.53 6.39
C ALA A 136 -11.35 22.27 5.06
N GLN A 137 -12.04 21.83 3.99
CA GLN A 137 -12.01 22.47 2.68
C GLN A 137 -12.55 23.93 2.72
N GLU A 138 -13.61 24.19 3.48
CA GLU A 138 -14.27 25.50 3.58
C GLU A 138 -13.66 26.43 4.66
N ASN A 139 -12.50 26.07 5.24
CA ASN A 139 -11.83 26.79 6.33
C ASN A 139 -12.70 27.06 7.58
N ARG A 140 -13.65 26.17 7.89
CA ARG A 140 -14.57 26.30 9.05
C ARG A 140 -13.98 25.64 10.30
N ILE A 141 -12.90 26.24 10.85
CA ILE A 141 -12.21 25.78 12.07
C ILE A 141 -13.17 25.42 13.21
N GLY A 142 -14.23 26.21 13.44
CA GLY A 142 -15.23 25.94 14.48
C GLY A 142 -16.00 24.63 14.25
N ALA A 143 -16.36 24.32 12.99
CA ALA A 143 -17.01 23.07 12.62
C ALA A 143 -16.03 21.88 12.64
N VAL A 144 -14.76 22.08 12.26
CA VAL A 144 -13.70 21.06 12.43
C VAL A 144 -13.57 20.66 13.90
N ARG A 145 -13.44 21.63 14.81
CA ARG A 145 -13.36 21.37 16.26
C ARG A 145 -14.62 20.69 16.80
N GLU A 146 -15.80 21.06 16.31
CA GLU A 146 -17.06 20.42 16.74
C GLU A 146 -17.20 18.97 16.23
N CYS A 147 -16.82 18.71 14.97
CA CYS A 147 -16.75 17.35 14.44
C CYS A 147 -15.79 16.47 15.25
N LEU A 148 -14.62 17.00 15.63
CA LEU A 148 -13.64 16.27 16.43
C LEU A 148 -14.14 15.96 17.85
N LYS A 149 -14.86 16.87 18.52
CA LYS A 149 -15.56 16.56 19.80
C LYS A 149 -16.56 15.42 19.67
N GLN A 150 -17.21 15.30 18.50
CA GLN A 150 -18.18 14.25 18.20
C GLN A 150 -17.50 12.98 17.63
N ASN A 151 -16.18 12.83 17.86
CA ASN A 151 -15.34 11.73 17.42
C ASN A 151 -15.41 11.47 15.89
N ALA A 152 -15.40 12.52 15.07
CA ALA A 152 -15.34 12.41 13.60
C ALA A 152 -14.15 11.58 13.09
N TRP A 153 -14.30 10.90 11.95
CA TRP A 153 -13.18 10.14 11.37
C TRP A 153 -12.10 11.04 10.78
N ILE A 154 -11.07 11.27 11.58
CA ILE A 154 -9.87 12.05 11.25
C ILE A 154 -9.00 11.45 10.11
N HIS A 155 -9.34 10.25 9.63
CA HIS A 155 -8.76 9.63 8.44
C HIS A 155 -9.82 9.24 7.41
N ALA A 156 -11.03 9.82 7.47
CA ALA A 156 -12.01 9.67 6.40
C ALA A 156 -11.41 10.17 5.09
N GLN A 157 -11.40 9.28 4.10
CA GLN A 157 -11.12 9.59 2.70
C GLN A 157 -12.45 9.79 1.97
N ASP A 158 -12.50 10.74 1.03
CA ASP A 158 -13.62 10.92 0.09
C ASP A 158 -13.50 10.00 -1.14
N ASN A 159 -14.33 10.21 -2.18
CA ASN A 159 -14.30 9.39 -3.40
C ASN A 159 -12.99 9.53 -4.22
N PHE A 160 -12.12 10.49 -3.90
CA PHE A 160 -10.79 10.67 -4.51
C PHE A 160 -9.67 10.11 -3.64
N GLY A 161 -9.97 9.56 -2.46
CA GLY A 161 -8.98 9.14 -1.47
C GLY A 161 -8.49 10.30 -0.58
N GLU A 162 -9.02 11.51 -0.74
CA GLU A 162 -8.53 12.70 -0.05
C GLU A 162 -9.18 12.84 1.32
N THR A 163 -8.37 13.14 2.33
CA THR A 163 -8.83 13.33 3.71
C THR A 163 -8.98 14.81 4.06
N ALA A 164 -9.61 15.11 5.20
CA ALA A 164 -9.62 16.47 5.77
C ALA A 164 -8.19 17.06 5.89
N MET A 165 -7.18 16.19 6.08
CA MET A 165 -5.77 16.55 6.11
C MET A 165 -5.26 16.98 4.72
N HIS A 166 -5.64 16.28 3.65
CA HIS A 166 -5.28 16.65 2.27
C HIS A 166 -5.85 18.03 1.92
N TYR A 167 -7.13 18.28 2.17
CA TYR A 167 -7.76 19.58 1.86
C TYR A 167 -7.22 20.74 2.71
N ALA A 168 -6.89 20.51 3.99
CA ALA A 168 -6.24 21.52 4.82
C ALA A 168 -4.81 21.84 4.34
N ALA A 169 -4.08 20.83 3.87
CA ALA A 169 -2.72 20.95 3.34
C ALA A 169 -2.66 21.49 1.90
N GLU A 170 -3.68 21.26 1.07
CA GLU A 170 -3.79 21.90 -0.25
C GLU A 170 -4.08 23.41 -0.11
N ASN A 171 -5.01 23.78 0.78
CA ASN A 171 -5.46 25.17 0.96
C ASN A 171 -4.59 26.01 1.91
N GLY A 172 -3.50 25.48 2.48
CA GLY A 172 -2.58 26.22 3.35
C GLY A 172 -3.16 26.59 4.73
N LEU A 173 -4.09 25.80 5.25
CA LEU A 173 -4.92 26.15 6.40
C LEU A 173 -4.30 25.69 7.74
N LEU A 174 -3.15 26.26 8.11
CA LEU A 174 -2.38 25.92 9.34
C LEU A 174 -3.26 25.65 10.58
N ASN A 175 -4.18 26.57 10.89
CA ASN A 175 -5.05 26.49 12.08
C ASN A 175 -6.00 25.27 12.08
N ILE A 176 -6.21 24.65 10.91
CA ILE A 176 -6.94 23.37 10.77
C ILE A 176 -5.96 22.21 10.81
N VAL A 177 -4.76 22.35 10.23
CA VAL A 177 -3.71 21.32 10.30
C VAL A 177 -3.26 21.06 11.73
N GLU A 178 -2.93 22.11 12.50
CA GLU A 178 -2.60 22.03 13.92
C GLU A 178 -3.69 21.31 14.72
N VAL A 179 -4.95 21.71 14.51
CA VAL A 179 -6.12 21.08 15.15
C VAL A 179 -6.24 19.59 14.80
N LEU A 180 -6.03 19.22 13.54
CA LEU A 180 -6.05 17.82 13.12
C LEU A 180 -4.86 17.03 13.72
N LEU A 181 -3.64 17.56 13.68
CA LEU A 181 -2.45 16.92 14.25
C LEU A 181 -2.57 16.69 15.76
N ASN A 182 -3.09 17.67 16.51
CA ASN A 182 -3.29 17.58 17.97
C ASN A 182 -4.40 16.59 18.39
N HIS A 183 -5.23 16.14 17.44
CA HIS A 183 -6.20 15.04 17.62
C HIS A 183 -5.71 13.71 17.01
N GLY A 184 -4.48 13.64 16.51
CA GLY A 184 -3.86 12.41 15.98
C GLY A 184 -3.99 12.20 14.47
N ALA A 185 -4.13 13.26 13.67
CA ALA A 185 -4.13 13.12 12.21
C ALA A 185 -2.79 12.60 11.66
N SER A 186 -2.86 11.78 10.61
CA SER A 186 -1.69 11.23 9.93
C SER A 186 -1.42 11.94 8.61
N MET A 187 -0.20 12.47 8.46
CA MET A 187 0.32 13.02 7.21
C MET A 187 0.82 11.91 6.24
N GLY A 188 0.74 10.63 6.62
CA GLY A 188 1.23 9.49 5.83
C GLY A 188 0.17 8.72 5.04
N ILE A 189 -1.10 9.15 5.07
CA ILE A 189 -2.18 8.58 4.25
C ILE A 189 -1.99 9.06 2.80
N VAL A 190 -2.28 8.20 1.82
CA VAL A 190 -2.22 8.56 0.40
C VAL A 190 -3.60 8.62 -0.25
N ASP A 191 -3.80 9.56 -1.18
CA ASP A 191 -4.97 9.65 -2.05
C ASP A 191 -4.95 8.62 -3.20
N SER A 192 -5.97 8.64 -4.07
CA SER A 192 -6.05 7.73 -5.22
C SER A 192 -5.02 8.02 -6.33
N HIS A 193 -4.24 9.10 -6.22
CA HIS A 193 -3.12 9.43 -7.09
C HIS A 193 -1.76 9.07 -6.45
N GLY A 194 -1.75 8.58 -5.21
CA GLY A 194 -0.54 8.25 -4.45
C GLY A 194 0.13 9.43 -3.76
N ARG A 195 -0.53 10.60 -3.67
CA ARG A 195 -0.06 11.80 -2.96
C ARG A 195 -0.40 11.69 -1.48
N THR A 196 0.52 12.12 -0.62
CA THR A 196 0.23 12.43 0.79
C THR A 196 -0.30 13.87 0.97
N PRO A 197 -0.85 14.25 2.13
CA PRO A 197 -1.12 15.65 2.45
C PRO A 197 0.10 16.57 2.28
N LEU A 198 1.32 16.06 2.57
CA LEU A 198 2.55 16.84 2.39
C LEU A 198 2.87 17.06 0.89
N ASP A 199 2.58 16.09 0.03
CA ASP A 199 2.69 16.25 -1.42
C ASP A 199 1.68 17.29 -1.96
N CYS A 200 0.50 17.44 -1.35
CA CYS A 200 -0.46 18.49 -1.70
C CYS A 200 0.07 19.91 -1.44
N CYS A 201 0.94 20.11 -0.44
CA CYS A 201 1.62 21.40 -0.22
C CYS A 201 2.55 21.80 -1.39
N SER A 202 3.01 20.84 -2.21
CA SER A 202 3.97 21.10 -3.30
C SER A 202 3.40 21.90 -4.47
N LEU A 203 2.07 22.08 -4.53
CA LEU A 203 1.38 22.84 -5.58
C LEU A 203 1.41 24.37 -5.35
N TRP A 204 1.97 24.83 -4.23
CA TRP A 204 2.02 26.26 -3.89
C TRP A 204 3.06 27.05 -4.69
N ASN A 205 2.75 28.33 -4.93
CA ASN A 205 3.74 29.31 -5.37
C ASN A 205 4.73 29.64 -4.22
N HIS A 206 5.95 30.07 -4.55
CA HIS A 206 7.17 30.10 -3.70
C HIS A 206 7.14 30.88 -2.35
N LYS A 207 5.99 31.26 -1.79
CA LYS A 207 5.86 32.12 -0.59
C LYS A 207 5.43 31.40 0.69
N GLN A 208 5.19 30.08 0.66
CA GLN A 208 4.72 29.30 1.83
C GLN A 208 5.62 28.10 2.17
N TRP A 209 6.91 28.14 1.82
CA TRP A 209 7.87 27.08 2.21
C TRP A 209 7.95 26.87 3.72
N ASN A 210 7.81 27.94 4.51
CA ASN A 210 7.73 27.90 5.97
C ASN A 210 6.62 26.95 6.48
N LEU A 211 5.47 26.86 5.79
CA LEU A 211 4.43 25.90 6.16
C LEU A 211 4.93 24.46 5.99
N ALA A 212 5.59 24.14 4.88
CA ALA A 212 6.12 22.79 4.66
C ALA A 212 7.21 22.42 5.69
N GLU A 213 7.99 23.41 6.12
CA GLU A 213 9.01 23.29 7.17
C GLU A 213 8.38 23.07 8.56
N GLU A 214 7.41 23.90 8.97
CA GLU A 214 6.65 23.77 10.22
C GLU A 214 5.86 22.45 10.28
N LEU A 215 5.23 22.04 9.18
CA LEU A 215 4.52 20.76 9.08
C LEU A 215 5.47 19.55 9.13
N SER A 216 6.68 19.68 8.56
CA SER A 216 7.72 18.66 8.68
C SER A 216 8.30 18.59 10.11
N TYR A 217 8.35 19.72 10.82
CA TYR A 217 8.77 19.78 12.22
C TYR A 217 7.74 19.12 13.15
N GLU A 218 6.45 19.42 13.01
CA GLU A 218 5.39 18.74 13.77
C GLU A 218 5.27 17.25 13.42
N TRP A 219 5.60 16.85 12.18
CA TRP A 219 5.73 15.43 11.83
C TRP A 219 6.92 14.75 12.53
N SER A 220 8.02 15.47 12.80
CA SER A 220 9.21 14.89 13.44
C SER A 220 9.04 14.53 14.92
N LYS A 221 8.07 15.14 15.61
CA LYS A 221 7.67 14.78 16.98
C LYS A 221 6.91 13.44 16.98
N SER A 222 7.28 12.53 17.88
CA SER A 222 6.55 11.27 18.03
C SER A 222 5.10 11.50 18.48
N PRO A 223 4.20 10.52 18.33
CA PRO A 223 2.85 10.60 18.91
C PRO A 223 2.85 10.85 20.42
N GLU A 224 3.88 10.39 21.13
CA GLU A 224 4.10 10.55 22.57
C GLU A 224 4.68 11.93 22.95
N ASP A 225 5.50 12.54 22.07
CA ASP A 225 6.08 13.89 22.26
C ASP A 225 5.08 15.03 22.01
N ARG A 226 3.91 14.72 21.42
CA ARG A 226 2.83 15.67 21.21
C ARG A 226 1.98 15.74 22.47
N GLU A 227 1.63 16.96 22.91
CA GLU A 227 0.55 17.17 23.88
C GLU A 227 -0.80 16.87 23.22
N LEU A 228 -1.06 15.59 22.96
CA LEU A 228 -2.31 15.10 22.40
C LEU A 228 -3.47 15.48 23.32
N VAL A 229 -4.53 16.02 22.73
CA VAL A 229 -5.79 16.25 23.47
C VAL A 229 -6.24 14.90 24.04
N PRO A 230 -6.44 14.76 25.37
CA PRO A 230 -6.80 13.48 25.98
C PRO A 230 -7.98 12.84 25.27
N ALA A 231 -7.82 11.57 24.90
CA ALA A 231 -8.81 10.82 24.14
C ALA A 231 -10.18 10.85 24.85
N LEU A 232 -11.17 11.46 24.20
CA LEU A 232 -12.53 11.54 24.72
C LEU A 232 -13.07 10.13 25.00
N GLU A 233 -13.71 9.97 26.17
CA GLU A 233 -14.35 8.71 26.58
C GLU A 233 -15.32 8.18 25.51
N CYS A 234 -15.60 6.88 25.56
CA CYS A 234 -16.39 6.23 24.51
C CYS A 234 -17.83 6.76 24.48
N ILE A 235 -18.19 7.42 23.37
CA ILE A 235 -19.47 8.12 23.24
C ILE A 235 -20.53 7.14 22.69
N ARG A 236 -21.75 7.19 23.25
CA ARG A 236 -22.93 6.52 22.68
C ARG A 236 -23.37 7.22 21.40
N VAL A 237 -23.66 6.46 20.34
CA VAL A 237 -24.10 6.99 19.05
C VAL A 237 -25.58 6.75 18.84
N GLY A 238 -26.31 7.80 18.44
CA GLY A 238 -27.73 7.74 18.13
C GLY A 238 -28.63 7.63 19.36
N ARG A 239 -29.89 7.27 19.12
CA ARG A 239 -30.81 6.81 20.17
C ARG A 239 -30.56 5.33 20.46
N PRO A 240 -30.83 4.85 21.69
CA PRO A 240 -30.87 3.42 21.96
C PRO A 240 -31.89 2.71 21.06
N ILE A 241 -31.65 1.42 20.82
CA ILE A 241 -32.44 0.56 19.96
C ILE A 241 -32.91 -0.65 20.75
N TRP A 242 -34.16 -1.06 20.57
CA TRP A 242 -34.63 -2.38 21.02
C TRP A 242 -34.68 -3.34 19.83
N ILE A 243 -34.17 -4.56 20.02
CA ILE A 243 -34.20 -5.67 19.05
C ILE A 243 -34.48 -6.94 19.85
N ASP A 244 -35.50 -7.70 19.53
CA ASP A 244 -35.96 -8.82 20.35
C ASP A 244 -34.89 -9.93 20.50
N ALA A 245 -34.25 -10.33 19.41
CA ALA A 245 -33.22 -11.37 19.39
C ALA A 245 -31.86 -10.96 20.00
N VAL A 246 -31.69 -9.70 20.43
CA VAL A 246 -30.47 -9.20 21.08
C VAL A 246 -30.75 -8.70 22.50
N CYS A 247 -31.89 -8.05 22.72
CA CYS A 247 -32.27 -7.48 24.01
C CYS A 247 -32.93 -8.49 24.96
N VAL A 248 -33.46 -9.61 24.47
CA VAL A 248 -34.13 -10.66 25.27
C VAL A 248 -33.23 -11.90 25.40
N ASN A 249 -33.14 -12.46 26.60
CA ASN A 249 -32.43 -13.69 26.89
C ASN A 249 -33.26 -14.89 26.42
N GLN A 250 -32.93 -15.42 25.23
CA GLN A 250 -33.67 -16.53 24.62
C GLN A 250 -33.50 -17.88 25.35
N SER A 251 -32.65 -17.94 26.39
CA SER A 251 -32.49 -19.10 27.27
C SER A 251 -33.29 -18.97 28.59
N ASN A 252 -34.12 -17.93 28.75
CA ASN A 252 -34.92 -17.70 29.96
C ASN A 252 -36.44 -17.60 29.63
N PRO A 253 -37.24 -18.65 29.89
CA PRO A 253 -38.68 -18.67 29.62
C PRO A 253 -39.49 -17.61 30.40
N ASP A 254 -39.09 -17.28 31.63
CA ASP A 254 -39.78 -16.29 32.45
C ASP A 254 -39.58 -14.88 31.87
N GLU A 255 -38.38 -14.60 31.34
CA GLU A 255 -38.07 -13.34 30.66
C GLU A 255 -38.81 -13.24 29.31
N GLN A 256 -38.83 -14.32 28.51
CA GLN A 256 -39.61 -14.40 27.27
C GLN A 256 -41.10 -14.13 27.53
N THR A 257 -41.68 -14.77 28.55
CA THR A 257 -43.10 -14.63 28.92
C THR A 257 -43.40 -13.20 29.41
N SER A 258 -42.53 -12.63 30.25
CA SER A 258 -42.67 -11.25 30.74
C SER A 258 -42.60 -10.24 29.59
N HIS A 259 -41.64 -10.41 28.68
CA HIS A 259 -41.51 -9.55 27.50
C HIS A 259 -42.67 -9.71 26.52
N ALA A 260 -43.20 -10.93 26.34
CA ALA A 260 -44.38 -11.17 25.52
C ALA A 260 -45.61 -10.40 26.02
N ALA A 261 -45.85 -10.40 27.34
CA ALA A 261 -46.92 -9.60 27.95
C ALA A 261 -46.72 -8.08 27.80
N MET A 262 -45.46 -7.61 27.71
CA MET A 262 -45.13 -6.18 27.57
C MET A 262 -45.01 -5.68 26.12
N MET A 263 -45.11 -6.52 25.08
CA MET A 263 -44.85 -6.13 23.68
C MET A 263 -45.60 -4.86 23.24
N SER A 264 -46.88 -4.74 23.60
CA SER A 264 -47.72 -3.56 23.30
C SER A 264 -47.17 -2.27 23.93
N GLN A 265 -46.60 -2.35 25.13
CA GLN A 265 -45.98 -1.21 25.82
C GLN A 265 -44.63 -0.84 25.19
N ILE A 266 -43.83 -1.84 24.77
CA ILE A 266 -42.53 -1.63 24.11
C ILE A 266 -42.72 -0.90 22.78
N TYR A 267 -43.63 -1.40 21.93
CA TYR A 267 -43.88 -0.79 20.63
C TYR A 267 -44.74 0.48 20.68
N GLY A 268 -45.58 0.64 21.72
CA GLY A 268 -46.28 1.90 22.01
C GLY A 268 -45.35 3.02 22.49
N GLY A 269 -44.30 2.67 23.25
CA GLY A 269 -43.27 3.58 23.75
C GLY A 269 -42.23 3.98 22.69
N ALA A 270 -41.94 3.08 21.73
CA ALA A 270 -40.97 3.30 20.66
C ALA A 270 -41.17 4.62 19.91
N GLN A 271 -40.08 5.37 19.67
CA GLN A 271 -40.13 6.65 18.97
C GLN A 271 -40.28 6.48 17.45
N SER A 272 -39.64 5.47 16.88
CA SER A 272 -40.00 4.93 15.55
C SER A 272 -39.74 3.43 15.47
N ILE A 273 -40.46 2.78 14.57
CA ILE A 273 -40.25 1.38 14.19
C ILE A 273 -39.48 1.37 12.87
N VAL A 274 -38.43 0.57 12.81
CA VAL A 274 -37.56 0.36 11.66
C VAL A 274 -37.80 -1.06 11.17
N ALA A 275 -38.39 -1.19 9.98
CA ALA A 275 -38.56 -2.48 9.30
C ALA A 275 -37.36 -2.75 8.40
N TRP A 276 -36.66 -3.86 8.63
CA TRP A 276 -35.64 -4.37 7.70
C TRP A 276 -36.33 -5.22 6.63
N LEU A 277 -36.27 -4.78 5.37
CA LEU A 277 -36.98 -5.42 4.26
C LEU A 277 -36.16 -6.49 3.54
N GLY A 278 -34.85 -6.58 3.81
CA GLY A 278 -33.94 -7.52 3.14
C GLY A 278 -33.10 -6.88 2.03
N VAL A 279 -32.56 -7.75 1.17
CA VAL A 279 -31.81 -7.39 -0.04
C VAL A 279 -32.75 -6.78 -1.09
N SER A 280 -32.27 -5.82 -1.87
CA SER A 280 -33.02 -5.10 -2.90
C SER A 280 -33.32 -5.95 -4.14
N ASP A 281 -34.19 -6.96 -4.00
CA ASP A 281 -34.73 -7.77 -5.08
C ASP A 281 -36.11 -7.26 -5.59
N ASP A 282 -36.82 -8.05 -6.39
CA ASP A 282 -38.14 -7.69 -6.93
C ASP A 282 -39.23 -7.69 -5.85
N ASP A 283 -39.22 -8.66 -4.94
CA ASP A 283 -40.27 -8.82 -3.92
C ASP A 283 -40.07 -7.83 -2.77
N THR A 284 -38.84 -7.57 -2.33
CA THR A 284 -38.59 -6.51 -1.33
C THR A 284 -38.80 -5.11 -1.90
N ARG A 285 -38.55 -4.90 -3.20
CA ARG A 285 -38.92 -3.65 -3.90
C ARG A 285 -40.43 -3.47 -3.95
N ILE A 286 -41.19 -4.53 -4.22
CA ILE A 286 -42.66 -4.54 -4.15
C ILE A 286 -43.12 -4.19 -2.73
N ALA A 287 -42.63 -4.91 -1.72
CA ALA A 287 -43.00 -4.68 -0.32
C ALA A 287 -42.66 -3.25 0.15
N ARG A 288 -41.47 -2.74 -0.20
CA ARG A 288 -41.05 -1.36 0.08
C ARG A 288 -42.01 -0.36 -0.53
N ASN A 289 -42.35 -0.53 -1.81
CA ASN A 289 -43.22 0.40 -2.52
C ASN A 289 -44.64 0.39 -1.92
N ALA A 290 -45.18 -0.79 -1.61
CA ALA A 290 -46.48 -0.93 -0.94
C ALA A 290 -46.51 -0.31 0.47
N LEU A 291 -45.50 -0.59 1.30
CA LEU A 291 -45.37 0.01 2.63
C LEU A 291 -45.14 1.53 2.57
N THR A 292 -44.43 2.01 1.56
CA THR A 292 -44.26 3.46 1.33
C THR A 292 -45.58 4.11 0.93
N ALA A 293 -46.40 3.48 0.07
CA ALA A 293 -47.72 3.98 -0.29
C ALA A 293 -48.68 4.00 0.92
N LEU A 294 -48.66 2.97 1.76
CA LEU A 294 -49.46 2.89 3.00
C LEU A 294 -49.09 4.00 4.02
N VAL A 295 -47.84 4.45 4.04
CA VAL A 295 -47.36 5.54 4.91
C VAL A 295 -47.50 6.93 4.24
N GLY A 296 -47.44 6.99 2.91
CA GLY A 296 -47.14 8.19 2.11
C GLY A 296 -48.32 8.99 1.56
N SER A 297 -49.54 8.88 2.12
CA SER A 297 -50.65 9.75 1.76
C SER A 297 -50.75 10.97 2.70
N THR A 298 -50.19 12.10 2.26
CA THR A 298 -50.32 13.42 2.93
C THR A 298 -50.92 14.54 2.08
N ASP A 299 -51.10 14.32 0.78
CA ASP A 299 -51.67 15.28 -0.17
C ASP A 299 -52.75 14.57 -1.02
N ASP A 300 -53.85 15.26 -1.33
CA ASP A 300 -55.10 14.65 -1.84
C ASP A 300 -55.08 14.30 -3.35
N ASP A 301 -54.04 14.67 -4.10
CA ASP A 301 -53.96 14.56 -5.57
C ASP A 301 -53.28 13.26 -6.07
N ALA A 302 -53.59 12.11 -5.46
CA ALA A 302 -53.06 10.79 -5.84
C ALA A 302 -54.16 9.75 -6.17
N MET A 303 -55.27 10.21 -6.76
CA MET A 303 -56.23 9.38 -7.51
C MET A 303 -56.16 9.71 -9.01
N SER A 304 -54.94 9.73 -9.55
CA SER A 304 -54.72 9.75 -11.00
C SER A 304 -55.08 8.38 -11.58
N GLU A 305 -55.99 8.33 -12.55
CA GLU A 305 -56.52 7.12 -13.19
C GLU A 305 -55.51 6.46 -14.17
N ASP A 306 -54.25 6.31 -13.75
CA ASP A 306 -53.17 5.65 -14.50
C ASP A 306 -52.60 4.46 -13.71
N ASP A 307 -53.48 3.78 -12.95
CA ASP A 307 -53.23 2.49 -12.30
C ASP A 307 -53.19 1.39 -13.38
N GLY A 308 -52.12 1.41 -14.17
CA GLY A 308 -51.97 0.72 -15.45
C GLY A 308 -51.96 -0.81 -15.38
N TRP A 309 -53.15 -1.40 -15.23
CA TRP A 309 -53.43 -2.84 -15.38
C TRP A 309 -52.46 -3.77 -14.64
N LEU A 310 -52.23 -3.51 -13.35
CA LEU A 310 -51.81 -4.58 -12.44
C LEU A 310 -52.92 -5.65 -12.43
N SER A 311 -52.56 -6.89 -12.78
CA SER A 311 -53.53 -7.98 -12.83
C SER A 311 -54.03 -8.34 -11.43
N GLU A 312 -55.14 -9.07 -11.35
CA GLU A 312 -55.66 -9.59 -10.09
C GLU A 312 -54.62 -10.52 -9.40
N SER A 313 -53.81 -11.22 -10.20
CA SER A 313 -52.62 -11.95 -9.76
C SER A 313 -51.48 -11.07 -9.25
N ASP A 314 -51.28 -9.86 -9.80
CA ASP A 314 -50.23 -8.94 -9.32
C ASP A 314 -50.62 -8.30 -7.98
N ARG A 315 -51.90 -7.91 -7.81
CA ARG A 315 -52.39 -7.45 -6.50
C ARG A 315 -52.36 -8.57 -5.46
N SER A 316 -52.79 -9.79 -5.84
CA SER A 316 -52.65 -10.98 -4.99
C SER A 316 -51.18 -11.26 -4.60
N ARG A 317 -50.21 -11.03 -5.51
CA ARG A 317 -48.79 -11.15 -5.22
C ARG A 317 -48.28 -10.02 -4.32
N GLN A 318 -48.71 -8.77 -4.54
CA GLN A 318 -48.37 -7.63 -3.68
C GLN A 318 -48.83 -7.87 -2.24
N ASP A 319 -50.09 -8.26 -2.05
CA ASP A 319 -50.65 -8.58 -0.74
C ASP A 319 -49.89 -9.75 -0.10
N SER A 320 -49.71 -10.88 -0.82
CA SER A 320 -48.95 -12.04 -0.32
C SER A 320 -47.54 -11.64 0.11
N VAL A 321 -46.79 -10.90 -0.71
CA VAL A 321 -45.42 -10.46 -0.40
C VAL A 321 -45.36 -9.54 0.82
N VAL A 322 -46.40 -8.72 1.06
CA VAL A 322 -46.49 -7.86 2.25
C VAL A 322 -46.90 -8.67 3.50
N PHE A 323 -47.82 -9.63 3.39
CA PHE A 323 -48.16 -10.55 4.48
C PHE A 323 -46.96 -11.42 4.87
N ASP A 324 -46.35 -12.11 3.91
CA ASP A 324 -45.12 -12.90 4.05
C ASP A 324 -43.99 -12.12 4.75
N LEU A 325 -43.82 -10.84 4.41
CA LEU A 325 -42.83 -9.97 5.06
C LEU A 325 -43.20 -9.67 6.53
N LEU A 326 -44.45 -9.30 6.78
CA LEU A 326 -44.91 -8.90 8.11
C LEU A 326 -44.96 -10.07 9.08
N GLU A 327 -45.33 -11.27 8.62
CA GLU A 327 -45.51 -12.44 9.49
C GLU A 327 -44.22 -12.82 10.24
N ARG A 328 -43.10 -12.84 9.50
CA ARG A 328 -41.79 -13.40 9.92
C ARG A 328 -41.08 -12.67 11.08
N SER A 329 -41.59 -11.53 11.56
CA SER A 329 -41.00 -10.79 12.70
C SER A 329 -41.94 -10.56 13.89
N TRP A 330 -43.20 -11.00 13.81
CA TRP A 330 -44.21 -10.63 14.82
C TRP A 330 -45.32 -11.65 15.02
N PHE A 331 -45.80 -12.30 13.96
CA PHE A 331 -47.08 -13.00 13.97
C PHE A 331 -46.96 -14.50 14.31
N GLU A 332 -45.75 -15.07 14.29
CA GLU A 332 -45.47 -16.45 14.73
C GLU A 332 -45.65 -16.69 16.25
N ARG A 333 -46.36 -15.81 16.97
CA ARG A 333 -46.71 -15.96 18.40
C ARG A 333 -48.20 -16.31 18.53
N PRO A 334 -48.57 -17.61 18.68
CA PRO A 334 -49.97 -18.05 18.60
C PRO A 334 -50.90 -17.40 19.63
N CYS A 335 -50.37 -17.01 20.80
CA CYS A 335 -51.11 -16.36 21.87
C CYS A 335 -51.62 -14.95 21.52
N LEU A 336 -50.96 -14.21 20.62
CA LEU A 336 -51.46 -12.93 20.12
C LEU A 336 -52.51 -13.12 19.01
N PHE A 337 -52.45 -14.25 18.28
CA PHE A 337 -53.45 -14.62 17.30
C PHE A 337 -54.73 -15.20 17.93
N GLN A 338 -54.63 -15.88 19.08
CA GLN A 338 -55.76 -16.55 19.72
C GLN A 338 -56.90 -15.62 20.18
N GLU A 339 -56.62 -14.36 20.51
CA GLU A 339 -57.69 -13.37 20.78
C GLU A 339 -58.33 -12.79 19.50
N SER A 340 -57.73 -12.99 18.32
CA SER A 340 -58.26 -12.56 17.02
C SER A 340 -59.01 -13.67 16.25
N LEU A 341 -58.75 -14.94 16.56
CA LEU A 341 -59.32 -16.11 15.87
C LEU A 341 -60.72 -16.51 16.39
N GLY A 342 -61.41 -15.64 17.13
CA GLY A 342 -62.70 -15.93 17.75
C GLY A 342 -63.89 -16.02 16.79
N SER A 343 -63.80 -15.51 15.56
CA SER A 343 -64.96 -15.46 14.64
C SER A 343 -64.59 -15.31 13.16
N LEU A 344 -64.86 -16.34 12.33
CA LEU A 344 -65.30 -16.25 10.91
C LEU A 344 -65.63 -17.67 10.34
N LEU A 345 -66.86 -18.18 10.55
CA LEU A 345 -67.46 -19.35 9.86
C LEU A 345 -68.91 -19.05 9.30
N TYR A 346 -69.42 -19.76 8.25
CA TYR A 346 -70.60 -19.52 7.31
C TYR A 346 -70.57 -18.68 5.94
N VAL A 347 -70.06 -19.26 4.81
CA VAL A 347 -69.93 -18.84 3.36
C VAL A 347 -71.24 -18.89 2.54
N ASN A 348 -71.38 -17.98 1.55
CA ASN A 348 -71.54 -18.28 0.10
C ASN A 348 -71.51 -16.99 -0.77
N PRO A 349 -71.21 -17.08 -2.08
CA PRO A 349 -71.31 -15.96 -3.02
C PRO A 349 -72.64 -15.97 -3.80
N ARG A 350 -73.05 -14.80 -4.32
CA ARG A 350 -73.68 -14.54 -5.65
C ARG A 350 -74.68 -13.37 -5.63
N LEU A 351 -74.64 -12.63 -6.75
CA LEU A 351 -75.71 -11.84 -7.39
C LEU A 351 -76.23 -10.54 -6.75
N GLU A 352 -76.27 -9.52 -7.62
CA GLU A 352 -77.31 -8.49 -7.80
C GLU A 352 -77.68 -7.51 -6.66
N GLY A 353 -77.52 -6.21 -6.96
CA GLY A 353 -78.58 -5.23 -6.65
C GLY A 353 -78.19 -3.91 -5.98
N ALA A 354 -78.69 -2.81 -6.56
CA ALA A 354 -79.05 -1.53 -5.93
C ALA A 354 -77.97 -0.62 -5.28
N ASP A 355 -77.70 0.48 -5.99
CA ASP A 355 -77.46 1.86 -5.49
C ASP A 355 -78.76 2.45 -4.85
N PRO A 356 -78.82 3.62 -4.14
CA PRO A 356 -77.80 4.50 -3.52
C PRO A 356 -78.02 4.71 -1.99
N GLY A 357 -77.25 5.60 -1.31
CA GLY A 357 -77.76 6.18 -0.04
C GLY A 357 -76.88 7.03 0.89
N ALA A 358 -76.68 8.32 0.56
CA ALA A 358 -76.75 9.50 1.46
C ALA A 358 -76.07 9.57 2.88
N MET A 359 -75.27 10.65 3.05
CA MET A 359 -75.21 11.56 4.23
C MET A 359 -74.69 11.07 5.62
N ARG A 360 -74.26 11.94 6.57
CA ARG A 360 -73.46 13.19 6.60
C ARG A 360 -73.35 13.67 8.08
N ARG A 361 -72.26 14.38 8.44
CA ARG A 361 -72.12 15.32 9.60
C ARG A 361 -72.06 14.70 11.03
N GLN A 362 -71.06 15.02 11.86
CA GLN A 362 -70.86 16.21 12.75
C GLN A 362 -71.97 16.34 13.83
N HIS A 363 -71.72 16.57 15.13
CA HIS A 363 -70.73 17.47 15.78
C HIS A 363 -70.70 17.28 17.33
N ARG A 364 -69.58 17.65 18.01
CA ARG A 364 -69.49 18.15 19.43
C ARG A 364 -69.98 17.23 20.59
N SER A 365 -69.73 17.50 21.88
CA SER A 365 -68.55 18.00 22.63
C SER A 365 -68.78 17.88 24.16
N THR A 366 -67.71 17.89 25.00
CA THR A 366 -67.69 18.23 26.46
C THR A 366 -68.42 17.25 27.44
N LEU A 367 -68.23 17.19 28.78
CA LEU A 367 -67.60 18.08 29.82
C LEU A 367 -67.31 17.30 31.16
N VAL A 368 -66.39 17.79 32.04
CA VAL A 368 -66.12 17.41 33.48
C VAL A 368 -65.51 15.99 33.72
N GLY A 369 -64.69 15.63 34.73
CA GLY A 369 -64.00 16.23 35.92
C GLY A 369 -63.61 15.05 36.90
N THR A 370 -62.71 15.10 37.90
CA THR A 370 -62.13 16.13 38.81
C THR A 370 -60.74 15.72 39.39
N THR A 371 -60.14 16.53 40.29
CA THR A 371 -58.83 16.39 41.00
C THR A 371 -59.03 16.41 42.56
N PRO A 372 -58.05 16.51 43.51
CA PRO A 372 -56.55 16.63 43.51
C PRO A 372 -55.84 15.65 44.54
N GLY A 373 -54.57 15.76 45.01
CA GLY A 373 -53.44 16.68 44.77
C GLY A 373 -52.14 16.47 45.64
N ASN A 374 -51.13 17.31 45.35
CA ASN A 374 -49.87 17.73 46.02
C ASN A 374 -49.28 17.06 47.30
N LEU A 375 -47.94 16.85 47.31
CA LEU A 375 -46.93 17.61 48.13
C LEU A 375 -45.47 17.25 47.75
N ALA A 376 -44.44 17.93 48.30
CA ALA A 376 -43.06 17.88 47.77
C ALA A 376 -41.89 18.14 48.76
N LEU A 377 -40.74 17.46 48.52
CA LEU A 377 -39.32 17.82 48.87
C LEU A 377 -38.96 18.06 50.37
N PRO A 378 -37.69 18.41 50.73
CA PRO A 378 -36.41 17.72 50.50
C PRO A 378 -35.55 17.55 51.80
N HIS A 379 -34.35 16.94 51.74
CA HIS A 379 -33.05 17.47 52.27
C HIS A 379 -31.87 16.45 52.24
N SER A 380 -30.73 16.77 52.86
CA SER A 380 -29.39 16.51 52.32
C SER A 380 -28.22 16.42 53.35
N HIS A 381 -27.25 15.53 53.06
CA HIS A 381 -25.81 15.52 53.49
C HIS A 381 -25.40 15.64 54.98
N LEU A 382 -24.43 14.79 55.42
CA LEU A 382 -23.03 15.19 55.71
C LEU A 382 -22.10 14.01 56.11
N ARG A 383 -20.79 14.27 56.26
CA ARG A 383 -19.69 13.37 56.72
C ARG A 383 -19.34 13.70 58.22
N PRO A 384 -18.15 13.41 58.82
CA PRO A 384 -17.01 12.50 58.51
C PRO A 384 -16.47 11.72 59.76
N ILE A 385 -15.28 11.06 59.66
CA ILE A 385 -14.11 11.08 60.61
C ILE A 385 -13.25 9.78 60.56
N ARG A 386 -11.95 9.88 60.94
CA ARG A 386 -10.94 8.80 61.05
C ARG A 386 -10.80 8.28 62.50
N ALA A 387 -10.45 7.01 62.69
CA ALA A 387 -9.40 6.55 63.65
C ALA A 387 -9.08 5.04 63.48
N SER A 388 -7.88 4.63 63.89
CA SER A 388 -7.41 3.23 64.08
C SER A 388 -7.04 3.04 65.59
N PRO A 389 -6.28 2.04 66.13
CA PRO A 389 -5.11 1.31 65.54
C PRO A 389 -4.85 -0.15 66.04
N LEU A 390 -3.64 -0.70 65.71
CA LEU A 390 -2.89 -1.80 66.40
C LEU A 390 -3.44 -3.26 66.31
N THR A 391 -2.68 -4.38 66.21
CA THR A 391 -1.30 -4.81 65.77
C THR A 391 -1.20 -6.37 65.92
N PRO A 392 -0.06 -7.10 65.70
CA PRO A 392 1.10 -6.94 64.78
C PRO A 392 1.51 -8.26 64.04
N PHE A 393 2.41 -8.15 63.02
CA PHE A 393 3.64 -8.96 62.71
C PHE A 393 3.56 -10.52 62.67
N GLU A 394 4.30 -11.32 61.88
CA GLU A 394 5.32 -11.24 60.79
C GLU A 394 5.49 -12.71 60.21
N GLN A 395 6.35 -13.16 59.28
CA GLN A 395 7.47 -12.61 58.49
C GLN A 395 7.74 -13.48 57.20
N ILE A 396 8.28 -12.85 56.13
CA ILE A 396 9.25 -13.40 55.13
C ILE A 396 8.87 -14.64 54.23
N GLN A 397 9.61 -14.78 53.12
CA GLN A 397 9.60 -15.85 52.11
C GLN A 397 10.21 -17.17 52.62
N LEU A 398 9.95 -18.30 51.95
CA LEU A 398 11.00 -19.04 51.21
C LEU A 398 10.44 -20.11 50.25
N ASP A 399 11.32 -20.67 49.43
CA ASP A 399 11.03 -21.72 48.44
C ASP A 399 10.75 -23.12 49.05
N ALA A 400 9.99 -23.92 48.29
CA ALA A 400 10.05 -25.38 48.12
C ALA A 400 10.09 -26.33 49.36
N VAL A 401 9.36 -27.44 49.27
CA VAL A 401 9.93 -28.82 49.16
C VAL A 401 8.82 -29.89 49.10
N THR A 402 9.06 -30.85 48.22
CA THR A 402 8.29 -32.04 47.81
C THR A 402 7.75 -32.98 48.89
N THR A 403 6.71 -33.76 48.54
CA THR A 403 6.53 -35.23 48.80
C THR A 403 5.28 -35.72 48.03
N PHE A 404 5.04 -37.00 47.67
CA PHE A 404 5.75 -38.28 47.89
C PHE A 404 5.42 -39.30 46.75
N GLY A 405 6.43 -39.98 46.17
CA GLY A 405 6.31 -41.19 45.32
C GLY A 405 5.57 -41.10 43.96
N SER A 406 5.69 -42.03 43.01
CA SER A 406 6.80 -42.93 42.59
C SER A 406 6.51 -43.38 41.12
N GLU A 407 7.20 -44.27 40.38
CA GLU A 407 8.10 -45.39 40.71
C GLU A 407 9.16 -45.67 39.59
N GLN A 408 9.97 -46.70 39.82
CA GLN A 408 11.14 -47.22 39.09
C GLN A 408 11.01 -47.72 37.62
N SER A 409 11.86 -47.18 36.71
CA SER A 409 13.13 -47.77 36.18
C SER A 409 13.16 -49.18 35.50
N PRO A 410 14.22 -49.60 34.75
CA PRO A 410 15.24 -48.86 33.98
C PRO A 410 15.65 -49.47 32.59
N THR A 411 16.71 -48.89 32.00
CA THR A 411 17.80 -49.51 31.18
C THR A 411 17.72 -49.75 29.64
N HIS A 412 18.74 -49.16 28.98
CA HIS A 412 19.61 -49.69 27.90
C HIS A 412 19.26 -49.62 26.39
N PHE A 413 20.04 -48.73 25.73
CA PHE A 413 20.95 -48.98 24.58
C PHE A 413 20.51 -48.87 23.10
N ILE A 414 21.42 -48.22 22.35
CA ILE A 414 21.86 -48.51 20.96
C ILE A 414 21.06 -47.88 19.78
N SER A 415 21.84 -47.40 18.80
CA SER A 415 21.51 -46.90 17.44
C SER A 415 22.06 -47.95 16.43
N PRO A 416 22.30 -47.73 15.12
CA PRO A 416 21.74 -46.80 14.13
C PRO A 416 21.10 -47.62 12.95
N SER A 417 21.06 -47.04 11.74
CA SER A 417 20.78 -47.72 10.44
C SER A 417 19.35 -48.26 10.22
N GLY A 418 18.91 -48.55 8.99
CA GLY A 418 19.47 -48.24 7.67
C GLY A 418 18.80 -49.00 6.52
N ASP A 419 18.91 -48.44 5.31
CA ASP A 419 18.65 -49.05 3.98
C ASP A 419 17.28 -49.69 3.61
N ARG A 420 16.71 -49.20 2.49
CA ARG A 420 16.02 -49.92 1.37
C ARG A 420 14.81 -50.83 1.71
N TYR A 421 13.69 -50.72 0.98
CA TYR A 421 13.56 -51.34 -0.35
C TYR A 421 12.49 -50.68 -1.27
N LEU A 422 12.74 -50.79 -2.57
CA LEU A 422 11.84 -50.56 -3.73
C LEU A 422 11.51 -51.96 -4.37
N PRO A 423 10.82 -52.08 -5.53
CA PRO A 423 9.58 -51.45 -6.01
C PRO A 423 8.58 -52.45 -6.67
N VAL A 424 7.36 -52.00 -6.98
CA VAL A 424 6.50 -52.46 -8.12
C VAL A 424 5.67 -51.22 -8.55
N GLY A 425 5.36 -50.85 -9.80
CA GLY A 425 5.28 -51.59 -11.09
C GLY A 425 3.81 -51.96 -11.38
N PHE A 426 3.20 -51.73 -12.56
CA PHE A 426 3.59 -51.08 -13.82
C PHE A 426 2.28 -50.58 -14.55
N PRO A 427 2.22 -50.16 -15.85
CA PRO A 427 1.15 -49.28 -16.35
C PRO A 427 0.16 -49.94 -17.34
N THR A 428 -0.87 -49.21 -17.78
CA THR A 428 -1.18 -49.04 -19.23
C THR A 428 -2.26 -47.98 -19.54
N ARG A 429 -2.32 -47.57 -20.81
CA ARG A 429 -3.25 -46.57 -21.40
C ARG A 429 -4.65 -47.15 -21.65
N ARG A 430 -5.71 -46.33 -21.52
CA ARG A 430 -6.55 -45.81 -22.63
C ARG A 430 -7.80 -45.04 -22.15
N SER A 431 -8.22 -44.08 -22.96
CA SER A 431 -9.55 -43.43 -22.97
C SER A 431 -10.47 -44.14 -24.00
N PRO A 432 -11.77 -43.78 -24.22
CA PRO A 432 -12.52 -42.61 -23.70
C PRO A 432 -14.01 -42.85 -23.31
N HIS A 433 -14.68 -41.75 -22.94
CA HIS A 433 -16.12 -41.40 -23.12
C HIS A 433 -17.30 -42.22 -22.54
N GLN A 434 -18.23 -41.42 -21.99
CA GLN A 434 -19.70 -41.47 -22.13
C GLN A 434 -20.59 -42.33 -21.21
N SER A 435 -21.45 -41.59 -20.49
CA SER A 435 -22.89 -41.81 -20.21
C SER A 435 -23.42 -43.21 -19.87
N LEU A 436 -24.07 -43.29 -18.70
CA LEU A 436 -25.15 -44.25 -18.44
C LEU A 436 -26.28 -43.58 -17.67
N GLY A 437 -27.51 -43.98 -17.97
CA GLY A 437 -28.69 -43.66 -17.18
C GLY A 437 -29.88 -44.48 -17.66
N HIS A 438 -30.50 -45.24 -16.75
CA HIS A 438 -31.91 -45.68 -16.73
C HIS A 438 -32.11 -46.74 -15.63
N LEU A 439 -33.09 -46.49 -14.73
CA LEU A 439 -34.25 -47.33 -14.38
C LEU A 439 -34.10 -48.86 -14.05
N PRO A 440 -35.09 -49.52 -13.39
CA PRO A 440 -36.16 -49.01 -12.49
C PRO A 440 -36.46 -49.87 -11.21
N GLU A 441 -37.39 -49.36 -10.39
CA GLU A 441 -38.49 -50.07 -9.70
C GLU A 441 -38.31 -51.12 -8.54
N ARG A 442 -39.19 -50.94 -7.52
CA ARG A 442 -39.94 -51.96 -6.72
C ARG A 442 -39.24 -52.75 -5.59
N ILE A 443 -39.90 -53.13 -4.46
CA ILE A 443 -41.14 -52.67 -3.76
C ILE A 443 -41.25 -53.33 -2.35
N ARG A 444 -42.19 -52.86 -1.46
CA ARG A 444 -42.67 -53.50 -0.18
C ARG A 444 -41.70 -53.47 1.04
N VAL A 445 -42.10 -53.37 2.32
CA VAL A 445 -43.38 -53.09 3.07
C VAL A 445 -43.00 -52.93 4.60
N ARG A 446 -43.79 -52.62 5.66
CA ARG A 446 -45.24 -52.52 6.00
C ARG A 446 -45.45 -51.71 7.31
N SER A 447 -46.65 -51.12 7.51
CA SER A 447 -47.31 -50.79 8.81
C SER A 447 -46.67 -49.68 9.70
N SER A 448 -47.43 -48.90 10.50
CA SER A 448 -48.87 -48.98 10.89
C SER A 448 -49.46 -47.63 11.36
N PHE A 449 -50.72 -47.33 10.97
CA PHE A 449 -51.81 -46.60 11.71
C PHE A 449 -51.51 -45.16 12.21
N GLU A 450 -52.42 -44.18 12.33
CA GLU A 450 -53.91 -44.02 12.25
C GLU A 450 -54.23 -42.59 11.67
N SER A 451 -55.22 -42.37 10.78
CA SER A 451 -56.64 -41.95 11.03
C SER A 451 -56.83 -40.51 11.62
N PHE A 452 -57.83 -39.68 11.28
CA PHE A 452 -59.00 -39.78 10.37
C PHE A 452 -59.55 -38.37 9.95
N ASP A 453 -60.69 -38.31 9.24
CA ASP A 453 -61.23 -37.17 8.47
C ASP A 453 -62.03 -36.03 9.19
N ALA A 454 -61.94 -34.84 8.56
CA ALA A 454 -62.95 -33.80 8.24
C ALA A 454 -64.12 -33.38 9.18
N PHE A 455 -64.34 -32.06 9.29
CA PHE A 455 -65.69 -31.44 9.29
C PHE A 455 -65.71 -29.94 8.91
N LEU A 456 -66.81 -29.46 8.31
CA LEU A 456 -67.24 -28.06 8.03
C LEU A 456 -66.16 -27.04 7.56
N TYR A 457 -66.14 -26.57 6.30
CA TYR A 457 -67.16 -25.79 5.57
C TYR A 457 -67.47 -24.41 6.19
N GLN A 458 -67.37 -23.37 5.34
CA GLN A 458 -68.14 -22.11 5.36
C GLN A 458 -67.54 -20.90 6.22
N ARG A 459 -67.45 -19.60 5.77
CA ARG A 459 -66.92 -18.34 6.48
C ARG A 459 -65.83 -17.42 5.94
N TRP A 460 -66.10 -16.60 4.89
CA TRP A 460 -65.59 -15.21 4.88
C TRP A 460 -66.65 -14.12 4.53
N GLN A 461 -66.86 -13.12 5.41
CA GLN A 461 -67.53 -11.84 5.14
C GLN A 461 -67.06 -10.71 6.09
N THR A 462 -66.48 -9.67 5.47
CA THR A 462 -66.29 -8.27 5.92
C THR A 462 -65.28 -7.88 7.02
N LYS A 463 -64.26 -7.11 6.56
CA LYS A 463 -63.55 -5.95 7.19
C LYS A 463 -62.40 -6.21 8.19
N PRO A 464 -61.12 -6.13 7.73
CA PRO A 464 -59.90 -6.17 8.55
C PRO A 464 -59.21 -4.79 8.71
N LEU A 465 -59.95 -3.68 8.83
CA LEU A 465 -59.41 -2.33 8.57
C LEU A 465 -58.83 -1.60 9.81
N ASP A 466 -59.17 -2.02 11.03
CA ASP A 466 -58.87 -1.26 12.25
C ASP A 466 -57.43 -1.43 12.77
N CYS A 467 -56.71 -2.48 12.38
CA CYS A 467 -55.29 -2.64 12.73
C CYS A 467 -54.35 -1.65 12.00
N LEU A 468 -54.80 -1.03 10.90
CA LEU A 468 -54.05 0.02 10.19
C LEU A 468 -54.09 1.40 10.89
N LEU A 469 -54.67 1.49 12.10
CA LEU A 469 -54.67 2.69 12.94
C LEU A 469 -53.41 2.86 13.81
N PHE A 470 -52.34 2.08 13.58
CA PHE A 470 -51.01 2.45 14.05
C PHE A 470 -50.63 3.84 13.50
N ARG A 471 -50.22 4.75 14.40
CA ARG A 471 -50.05 6.19 14.09
C ARG A 471 -49.12 6.40 12.88
N ARG A 472 -49.67 6.93 11.78
CA ARG A 472 -49.06 7.18 10.45
C ARG A 472 -47.77 8.06 10.39
N ARG A 473 -46.99 8.18 11.46
CA ARG A 473 -45.81 9.06 11.56
C ARG A 473 -44.58 8.40 12.21
N LYS A 474 -44.60 7.08 12.44
CA LYS A 474 -43.55 6.36 13.19
C LYS A 474 -42.86 5.20 12.46
N LEU A 475 -43.21 4.85 11.22
CA LEU A 475 -42.53 3.77 10.48
C LEU A 475 -41.38 4.30 9.61
N ARG A 476 -40.25 3.59 9.58
CA ARG A 476 -39.10 3.80 8.68
C ARG A 476 -38.68 2.46 8.07
N LEU A 477 -38.18 2.47 6.83
CA LEU A 477 -37.83 1.28 6.06
C LEU A 477 -36.31 1.22 5.82
N MET A 478 -35.70 0.04 5.89
CA MET A 478 -34.31 -0.24 5.52
C MET A 478 -34.24 -1.34 4.46
N VAL A 479 -33.37 -1.17 3.45
CA VAL A 479 -33.17 -2.11 2.33
C VAL A 479 -31.68 -2.21 2.02
N VAL A 480 -31.19 -3.41 1.74
CA VAL A 480 -29.79 -3.66 1.34
C VAL A 480 -29.64 -3.57 -0.18
N ASP A 481 -29.09 -2.45 -0.65
CA ASP A 481 -28.66 -2.32 -2.04
C ASP A 481 -27.31 -3.05 -2.25
N GLU A 482 -27.37 -4.27 -2.81
CA GLU A 482 -26.19 -5.09 -3.09
C GLU A 482 -25.33 -4.57 -4.28
N THR A 483 -25.66 -3.43 -4.91
CA THR A 483 -24.84 -2.85 -6.00
C THR A 483 -23.51 -2.21 -5.53
N ARG A 484 -23.14 -2.34 -4.25
CA ARG A 484 -21.90 -1.77 -3.68
C ARG A 484 -20.92 -2.77 -3.03
N PRO A 485 -20.30 -3.66 -3.81
CA PRO A 485 -18.95 -4.13 -3.54
C PRO A 485 -17.95 -3.62 -4.60
N ASN A 486 -17.07 -2.69 -4.20
CA ASN A 486 -15.79 -2.31 -4.81
C ASN A 486 -15.61 -2.35 -6.36
N MET A 487 -15.75 -1.16 -6.96
CA MET A 487 -15.09 -0.66 -8.18
C MET A 487 -15.57 -1.10 -9.58
N LEU A 488 -15.44 -0.11 -10.50
CA LEU A 488 -15.59 -0.14 -11.96
C LEU A 488 -17.01 -0.15 -12.56
N ASN A 489 -17.38 1.04 -13.07
CA ASN A 489 -18.55 1.36 -13.91
C ASN A 489 -19.91 1.34 -13.17
N HIS A 490 -20.85 2.26 -13.41
CA HIS A 490 -20.94 3.27 -14.47
C HIS A 490 -21.12 4.70 -13.92
N VAL A 491 -20.49 5.68 -14.56
CA VAL A 491 -20.93 7.08 -14.45
C VAL A 491 -22.17 7.24 -15.33
N VAL A 492 -23.33 7.53 -14.74
CA VAL A 492 -24.56 7.88 -15.48
C VAL A 492 -24.43 9.32 -16.00
N LEU A 493 -23.64 9.49 -17.05
CA LEU A 493 -23.58 10.72 -17.82
C LEU A 493 -24.95 10.97 -18.47
N PRO A 494 -25.48 12.20 -18.43
CA PRO A 494 -26.70 12.56 -19.16
C PRO A 494 -26.64 12.13 -20.62
N ALA A 495 -27.75 11.68 -21.20
CA ALA A 495 -27.77 11.02 -22.52
C ALA A 495 -27.13 11.85 -23.65
N HIS A 496 -27.20 13.20 -23.57
CA HIS A 496 -26.52 14.11 -24.48
C HIS A 496 -24.98 14.08 -24.33
N LEU A 497 -24.47 14.04 -23.09
CA LEU A 497 -23.03 13.95 -22.79
C LEU A 497 -22.44 12.60 -23.20
N ALA A 498 -23.15 11.51 -22.91
CA ALA A 498 -22.76 10.15 -23.31
C ALA A 498 -22.59 10.01 -24.83
N ALA A 499 -23.38 10.73 -25.63
CA ALA A 499 -23.25 10.75 -27.09
C ALA A 499 -22.12 11.67 -27.61
N THR A 500 -21.67 12.65 -26.81
CA THR A 500 -20.53 13.53 -27.16
C THR A 500 -19.17 12.98 -26.76
N ILE A 501 -19.05 12.23 -25.67
CA ILE A 501 -17.74 11.73 -25.19
C ILE A 501 -17.03 10.85 -26.21
N PRO A 502 -17.66 9.86 -26.87
CA PRO A 502 -17.03 9.10 -27.95
C PRO A 502 -16.58 9.99 -29.12
N LYS A 503 -17.33 11.05 -29.44
CA LYS A 503 -17.01 12.01 -30.51
C LYS A 503 -15.84 12.93 -30.13
N LEU A 504 -15.74 13.33 -28.86
CA LEU A 504 -14.62 14.09 -28.32
C LEU A 504 -13.35 13.23 -28.22
N CYS A 505 -13.47 11.96 -27.82
CA CYS A 505 -12.35 11.01 -27.84
C CYS A 505 -11.88 10.70 -29.27
N LEU A 506 -12.80 10.52 -30.23
CA LEU A 506 -12.47 10.38 -31.65
C LEU A 506 -11.84 11.66 -32.23
N GLY A 507 -12.35 12.84 -31.90
CA GLY A 507 -11.79 14.13 -32.31
C GLY A 507 -10.40 14.38 -31.73
N GLY A 508 -10.19 14.06 -30.44
CA GLY A 508 -8.89 14.12 -29.78
C GLY A 508 -7.90 13.12 -30.36
N LEU A 509 -8.32 11.89 -30.65
CA LEU A 509 -7.50 10.89 -31.32
C LEU A 509 -7.12 11.32 -32.75
N ALA A 510 -8.08 11.86 -33.51
CA ALA A 510 -7.83 12.40 -34.85
C ALA A 510 -6.87 13.60 -34.80
N PHE A 511 -7.02 14.51 -33.83
CA PHE A 511 -6.10 15.61 -33.59
C PHE A 511 -4.69 15.11 -33.26
N LEU A 512 -4.54 14.13 -32.38
CA LEU A 512 -3.24 13.52 -32.04
C LEU A 512 -2.61 12.81 -33.25
N VAL A 513 -3.40 12.14 -34.09
CA VAL A 513 -2.93 11.53 -35.35
C VAL A 513 -2.47 12.61 -36.34
N VAL A 514 -3.24 13.69 -36.53
CA VAL A 514 -2.85 14.81 -37.40
C VAL A 514 -1.59 15.51 -36.86
N GLN A 515 -1.50 15.76 -35.56
CA GLN A 515 -0.31 16.32 -34.90
C GLN A 515 0.92 15.42 -35.08
N PHE A 516 0.74 14.09 -34.96
CA PHE A 516 1.81 13.12 -35.19
C PHE A 516 2.26 13.07 -36.65
N LEU A 517 1.32 13.14 -37.62
CA LEU A 517 1.62 13.21 -39.05
C LEU A 517 2.34 14.51 -39.43
N LEU A 518 1.89 15.66 -38.93
CA LEU A 518 2.56 16.96 -39.13
C LEU A 518 3.95 16.97 -38.50
N SER A 519 4.12 16.43 -37.29
CA SER A 519 5.42 16.28 -36.64
C SER A 519 6.36 15.36 -37.42
N THR A 520 5.83 14.25 -37.94
CA THR A 520 6.57 13.30 -38.79
C THR A 520 7.03 13.97 -40.08
N LEU A 521 6.14 14.71 -40.76
CA LEU A 521 6.44 15.47 -41.97
C LEU A 521 7.54 16.53 -41.69
N TYR A 522 7.43 17.26 -40.59
CA TYR A 522 8.46 18.21 -40.14
C TYR A 522 9.81 17.52 -39.89
N TYR A 523 9.85 16.43 -39.11
CA TYR A 523 11.10 15.75 -38.75
C TYR A 523 11.81 15.05 -39.92
N LEU A 524 11.09 14.74 -41.01
CA LEU A 524 11.63 14.16 -42.24
C LEU A 524 12.00 15.21 -43.29
N LEU A 525 11.15 16.21 -43.53
CA LEU A 525 11.34 17.16 -44.64
C LEU A 525 12.02 18.47 -44.23
N PHE A 526 11.76 19.02 -43.04
CA PHE A 526 12.12 20.41 -42.71
C PHE A 526 13.12 20.54 -41.55
N HIS A 527 13.16 19.59 -40.62
CA HIS A 527 14.03 19.65 -39.45
C HIS A 527 15.52 19.72 -39.83
N PRO A 528 16.35 20.54 -39.17
CA PRO A 528 17.77 20.71 -39.52
C PRO A 528 18.57 19.40 -39.59
N LEU A 529 18.20 18.41 -38.76
CA LEU A 529 18.84 17.09 -38.71
C LEU A 529 18.31 16.10 -39.77
N ARG A 530 17.50 16.52 -40.76
CA ARG A 530 16.95 15.65 -41.82
C ARG A 530 18.02 14.88 -42.61
N LYS A 531 19.22 15.48 -42.76
CA LYS A 531 20.36 14.93 -43.51
C LYS A 531 21.08 13.76 -42.83
N PHE A 532 20.86 13.54 -41.53
CA PHE A 532 21.58 12.49 -40.80
C PHE A 532 20.86 11.14 -40.89
N PRO A 533 21.59 10.05 -41.18
CA PRO A 533 21.02 8.71 -41.25
C PRO A 533 20.66 8.22 -39.84
N GLY A 534 19.78 7.22 -39.77
CA GLY A 534 19.40 6.60 -38.51
C GLY A 534 18.09 5.81 -38.61
N PRO A 535 17.75 5.04 -37.57
CA PRO A 535 16.55 4.20 -37.53
C PRO A 535 15.28 5.03 -37.85
N PRO A 536 14.38 4.59 -38.75
CA PRO A 536 13.23 5.40 -39.19
C PRO A 536 12.39 5.97 -38.04
N LEU A 537 12.08 5.15 -37.03
CA LEU A 537 11.33 5.59 -35.84
C LEU A 537 12.11 6.60 -34.99
N ALA A 538 13.44 6.46 -34.88
CA ALA A 538 14.28 7.37 -34.09
C ALA A 538 14.32 8.79 -34.67
N ARG A 539 14.30 8.92 -36.01
CA ARG A 539 14.29 10.20 -36.71
C ARG A 539 13.03 11.03 -36.44
N VAL A 540 11.92 10.41 -36.03
CA VAL A 540 10.61 11.07 -35.85
C VAL A 540 10.04 10.97 -34.43
N SER A 541 10.49 10.02 -33.60
CA SER A 541 10.02 9.85 -32.22
C SER A 541 11.09 9.32 -31.26
N ARG A 542 11.08 9.82 -30.02
CA ARG A 542 11.85 9.25 -28.89
C ARG A 542 11.42 7.82 -28.53
N LEU A 543 10.30 7.31 -29.08
CA LEU A 543 9.81 5.94 -28.83
C LEU A 543 10.85 4.85 -29.15
N TRP A 544 11.70 5.03 -30.18
CA TRP A 544 12.77 4.08 -30.49
C TRP A 544 13.76 3.91 -29.33
N SER A 545 14.16 5.01 -28.68
CA SER A 545 15.01 4.98 -27.48
C SER A 545 14.26 4.45 -26.25
N ARG A 546 12.96 4.76 -26.09
CA ARG A 546 12.15 4.25 -24.98
C ARG A 546 12.01 2.72 -25.02
N ILE A 547 11.79 2.15 -26.20
CA ILE A 547 11.78 0.69 -26.41
C ILE A 547 13.15 0.08 -26.09
N GLY A 548 14.25 0.77 -26.40
CA GLY A 548 15.61 0.36 -26.03
C GLY A 548 15.81 0.29 -24.51
N ASN A 549 15.39 1.34 -23.78
CA ASN A 549 15.44 1.38 -22.32
C ASN A 549 14.59 0.26 -21.69
N PHE A 550 13.33 0.11 -22.11
CA PHE A 550 12.40 -0.88 -21.53
C PHE A 550 12.90 -2.33 -21.67
N LYS A 551 13.71 -2.62 -22.70
CA LYS A 551 14.33 -3.94 -22.92
C LYS A 551 15.73 -4.08 -22.32
N GLY A 552 16.28 -3.06 -21.65
CA GLY A 552 17.66 -3.07 -21.16
C GLY A 552 18.70 -3.24 -22.28
N ARG A 553 18.45 -2.63 -23.45
CA ARG A 553 19.25 -2.76 -24.70
C ARG A 553 19.41 -1.43 -25.46
N LYS A 554 19.36 -0.24 -24.81
CA LYS A 554 19.51 1.04 -25.54
C LYS A 554 20.90 1.14 -26.19
N SER A 555 21.96 0.93 -25.43
CA SER A 555 23.34 1.11 -25.90
C SER A 555 23.69 0.12 -27.01
N GLU A 556 23.28 -1.14 -26.87
CA GLU A 556 23.40 -2.15 -27.94
C GLU A 556 22.74 -1.68 -29.24
N ARG A 557 21.51 -1.17 -29.18
CA ARG A 557 20.75 -0.70 -30.36
C ARG A 557 21.34 0.56 -31.00
N ILE A 558 22.05 1.38 -30.24
CA ILE A 558 22.82 2.51 -30.78
C ILE A 558 24.10 2.00 -31.47
N HIS A 559 24.73 0.95 -30.94
CA HIS A 559 25.86 0.31 -31.60
C HIS A 559 25.45 -0.38 -32.92
N GLU A 560 24.38 -1.18 -32.90
CA GLU A 560 23.72 -1.75 -34.10
C GLU A 560 23.44 -0.65 -35.15
N ALA A 561 23.00 0.53 -34.71
CA ALA A 561 22.74 1.67 -35.59
C ALA A 561 24.03 2.31 -36.13
N HIS A 562 25.10 2.43 -35.35
CA HIS A 562 26.41 2.90 -35.84
C HIS A 562 27.02 1.96 -36.87
N LEU A 563 26.97 0.64 -36.64
CA LEU A 563 27.42 -0.37 -37.60
C LEU A 563 26.66 -0.30 -38.93
N LYS A 564 25.36 0.08 -38.90
CA LYS A 564 24.51 0.18 -40.08
C LYS A 564 24.51 1.54 -40.80
N TYR A 565 24.69 2.65 -40.07
CA TYR A 565 24.50 4.01 -40.59
C TYR A 565 25.76 4.88 -40.53
N GLY A 566 26.88 4.39 -39.97
CA GLY A 566 28.16 5.07 -39.92
C GLY A 566 28.44 5.81 -38.59
N PRO A 567 29.49 6.66 -38.55
CA PRO A 567 30.00 7.22 -37.29
C PRO A 567 29.12 8.30 -36.65
N ILE A 568 28.10 8.82 -37.35
CA ILE A 568 27.19 9.88 -36.85
C ILE A 568 25.75 9.48 -37.17
N VAL A 569 24.92 9.27 -36.14
CA VAL A 569 23.60 8.66 -36.28
C VAL A 569 22.53 9.43 -35.51
N ARG A 570 21.38 9.67 -36.15
CA ARG A 570 20.21 10.30 -35.52
C ARG A 570 19.41 9.28 -34.71
N VAL A 571 19.68 9.25 -33.40
CA VAL A 571 19.10 8.29 -32.43
C VAL A 571 17.84 8.82 -31.73
N GLY A 572 17.51 10.09 -31.95
CA GLY A 572 16.23 10.70 -31.57
C GLY A 572 15.89 11.89 -32.49
N PRO A 573 14.69 12.49 -32.35
CA PRO A 573 14.22 13.53 -33.28
C PRO A 573 15.16 14.72 -33.37
N ASN A 574 15.73 15.12 -32.23
CA ASN A 574 16.73 16.18 -32.07
C ASN A 574 17.99 15.67 -31.32
N GLU A 575 18.42 14.44 -31.59
CA GLU A 575 19.49 13.75 -30.84
C GLU A 575 20.42 12.99 -31.81
N LEU A 576 21.71 13.33 -31.81
CA LEU A 576 22.77 12.68 -32.58
C LEU A 576 23.72 11.91 -31.66
N SER A 577 24.01 10.66 -32.00
CA SER A 577 25.08 9.87 -31.41
C SER A 577 26.31 9.87 -32.32
N PHE A 578 27.49 9.89 -31.70
CA PHE A 578 28.80 9.89 -32.36
C PHE A 578 29.62 8.67 -31.92
N ALA A 579 30.35 8.08 -32.86
CA ALA A 579 31.25 6.94 -32.65
C ALA A 579 32.67 7.23 -33.18
N ASP A 580 33.23 8.37 -32.76
CA ASP A 580 34.56 8.86 -33.15
C ASP A 580 35.31 9.32 -31.88
N PRO A 581 36.59 8.92 -31.65
CA PRO A 581 37.33 9.28 -30.43
C PRO A 581 37.55 10.78 -30.25
N GLY A 582 37.78 11.53 -31.34
CA GLY A 582 37.92 12.98 -31.31
C GLY A 582 36.63 13.69 -30.88
N ALA A 583 35.47 13.12 -31.23
CA ALA A 583 34.17 13.67 -30.83
C ALA A 583 33.98 13.66 -29.30
N VAL A 584 34.61 12.71 -28.58
CA VAL A 584 34.62 12.67 -27.11
C VAL A 584 35.23 13.95 -26.55
N ARG A 585 36.38 14.37 -27.09
CA ARG A 585 37.10 15.58 -26.65
C ARG A 585 36.32 16.85 -27.04
N GLU A 586 35.84 16.93 -28.28
CA GLU A 586 35.09 18.09 -28.80
C GLU A 586 33.76 18.32 -28.08
N ILE A 587 33.05 17.26 -27.67
CA ILE A 587 31.77 17.35 -26.95
C ILE A 587 31.97 17.56 -25.43
N TYR A 588 32.89 16.84 -24.77
CA TYR A 588 32.94 16.83 -23.30
C TYR A 588 33.91 17.83 -22.66
N ASN A 589 34.85 18.39 -23.42
CA ASN A 589 35.76 19.46 -22.94
C ASN A 589 35.29 20.88 -23.32
N SER A 590 34.06 21.04 -23.82
CA SER A 590 33.56 22.28 -24.42
C SER A 590 32.37 22.88 -23.66
N ASP A 591 32.47 24.16 -23.30
CA ASP A 591 31.40 24.91 -22.62
C ASP A 591 30.19 25.19 -23.53
N VAL A 592 30.32 24.97 -24.84
CA VAL A 592 29.19 25.03 -25.79
C VAL A 592 28.19 23.88 -25.56
N PHE A 593 28.67 22.76 -25.01
CA PHE A 593 27.91 21.53 -24.82
C PHE A 593 27.64 21.29 -23.32
N ILE A 594 26.59 21.91 -22.81
CA ILE A 594 26.16 21.76 -21.40
C ILE A 594 25.40 20.43 -21.20
N LYS A 595 25.30 19.96 -19.95
CA LYS A 595 24.49 18.78 -19.59
C LYS A 595 23.03 18.98 -20.04
N GLU A 596 22.48 17.97 -20.74
CA GLU A 596 21.09 17.99 -21.22
C GLU A 596 20.10 18.06 -20.04
N GLU A 597 18.99 18.78 -20.23
CA GLU A 597 18.13 19.12 -19.11
C GLU A 597 17.37 17.93 -18.52
N THR A 598 16.64 17.19 -19.36
CA THR A 598 15.71 16.16 -18.90
C THR A 598 16.44 14.98 -18.28
N PHE A 599 17.60 14.60 -18.82
CA PHE A 599 18.44 13.52 -18.32
C PHE A 599 19.07 13.85 -16.95
N TYR A 600 19.61 15.07 -16.78
CA TYR A 600 20.36 15.42 -15.57
C TYR A 600 19.51 16.03 -14.45
N ARG A 601 18.39 16.71 -14.76
CA ARG A 601 17.45 17.16 -13.71
C ARG A 601 16.72 15.98 -13.05
N ALA A 602 16.44 14.91 -13.79
CA ALA A 602 15.80 13.68 -13.29
C ALA A 602 16.74 12.75 -12.49
N LYS A 603 17.86 13.28 -11.99
CA LYS A 603 18.80 12.60 -11.09
C LYS A 603 19.00 13.32 -9.75
N ARG A 604 18.24 14.40 -9.53
CA ARG A 604 18.28 15.23 -8.31
C ARG A 604 17.19 14.78 -7.35
N ILE A 605 17.47 14.74 -6.05
CA ILE A 605 16.61 14.12 -5.04
C ILE A 605 15.90 15.18 -4.18
N PHE A 606 16.65 16.10 -3.58
CA PHE A 606 16.19 17.33 -2.94
C PHE A 606 15.77 18.42 -3.96
N HIS A 607 15.80 18.10 -5.27
CA HIS A 607 15.80 19.04 -6.40
C HIS A 607 17.01 20.00 -6.48
N GLU A 608 17.91 19.95 -5.50
CA GLU A 608 19.18 20.68 -5.44
C GLU A 608 20.15 20.26 -6.55
N ASP A 609 21.02 21.18 -6.99
CA ASP A 609 22.10 20.84 -7.92
C ASP A 609 23.35 20.34 -7.16
N PHE A 610 23.88 19.21 -7.61
CA PHE A 610 25.04 18.50 -7.08
C PHE A 610 25.99 18.11 -8.22
N LEU A 611 27.18 17.60 -7.92
CA LEU A 611 28.27 17.45 -8.89
C LEU A 611 27.85 16.76 -10.21
N LEU A 612 27.06 15.69 -10.14
CA LEU A 612 26.62 14.98 -11.35
C LEU A 612 25.49 15.70 -12.10
N SER A 613 24.65 16.51 -11.44
CA SER A 613 23.55 17.25 -12.09
C SER A 613 23.93 18.64 -12.62
N TYR A 614 24.83 19.39 -11.95
CA TYR A 614 25.20 20.79 -12.31
C TYR A 614 25.41 21.01 -13.82
N ARG A 615 24.52 21.78 -14.44
CA ARG A 615 24.54 22.06 -15.89
C ARG A 615 25.49 23.20 -16.25
N ASP A 616 25.49 24.24 -15.43
CA ASP A 616 26.40 25.38 -15.51
C ASP A 616 27.88 24.92 -15.42
N PRO A 617 28.78 25.36 -16.31
CA PRO A 617 30.19 24.97 -16.26
C PRO A 617 30.96 25.52 -15.05
N GLU A 618 30.70 26.76 -14.62
CA GLU A 618 31.43 27.42 -13.54
C GLU A 618 30.96 26.94 -12.17
N ALA A 619 29.66 26.81 -11.95
CA ALA A 619 29.11 26.22 -10.72
C ALA A 619 29.63 24.78 -10.53
N HIS A 620 29.60 23.98 -11.60
CA HIS A 620 30.20 22.64 -11.61
C HIS A 620 31.69 22.67 -11.27
N LYS A 621 32.46 23.61 -11.84
CA LYS A 621 33.91 23.75 -11.64
C LYS A 621 34.26 24.14 -10.20
N GLN A 622 33.52 25.06 -9.59
CA GLN A 622 33.75 25.44 -8.19
C GLN A 622 33.33 24.33 -7.22
N ARG A 623 32.16 23.68 -7.43
CA ARG A 623 31.75 22.51 -6.64
C ARG A 623 32.75 21.35 -6.78
N ARG A 624 33.22 21.05 -8.00
CA ARG A 624 34.25 20.03 -8.25
C ARG A 624 35.55 20.36 -7.51
N LYS A 625 35.97 21.62 -7.48
CA LYS A 625 37.18 22.06 -6.76
C LYS A 625 37.07 21.78 -5.26
N LEU A 626 35.92 22.06 -4.63
CA LEU A 626 35.65 21.73 -3.22
C LEU A 626 35.73 20.21 -2.97
N LEU A 627 34.92 19.42 -3.70
CA LEU A 627 34.78 17.99 -3.46
C LEU A 627 36.03 17.16 -3.83
N SER A 628 36.82 17.61 -4.82
CA SER A 628 37.95 16.86 -5.37
C SER A 628 39.03 16.47 -4.37
N ARG A 629 39.17 17.22 -3.26
CA ARG A 629 40.13 16.93 -2.20
C ARG A 629 39.74 15.69 -1.38
N GLY A 630 38.45 15.53 -1.08
CA GLY A 630 37.89 14.35 -0.38
C GLY A 630 37.94 13.06 -1.19
N PHE A 631 38.17 13.16 -2.51
CA PHE A 631 38.44 12.02 -3.41
C PHE A 631 39.89 12.01 -3.95
N SER A 632 40.80 12.78 -3.36
CA SER A 632 42.21 12.79 -3.76
C SER A 632 42.90 11.45 -3.44
N GLN A 633 44.03 11.13 -4.10
CA GLN A 633 44.74 9.88 -3.83
C GLN A 633 45.18 9.79 -2.36
N ALA A 634 45.60 10.90 -1.75
CA ALA A 634 45.93 10.96 -0.32
C ALA A 634 44.70 10.66 0.56
N ALA A 635 43.54 11.25 0.25
CA ALA A 635 42.29 10.97 0.96
C ALA A 635 41.85 9.50 0.84
N MET A 636 42.01 8.87 -0.32
CA MET A 636 41.61 7.46 -0.47
C MET A 636 42.54 6.50 0.27
N LEU A 637 43.84 6.82 0.38
CA LEU A 637 44.78 6.06 1.22
C LEU A 637 44.49 6.24 2.72
N ASP A 638 44.09 7.44 3.16
CA ASP A 638 43.62 7.72 4.53
C ASP A 638 42.38 6.87 4.88
N PHE A 639 41.54 6.55 3.89
CA PHE A 639 40.36 5.71 4.03
C PHE A 639 40.59 4.20 3.76
N GLU A 640 41.76 3.81 3.25
CA GLU A 640 42.09 2.44 2.84
C GLU A 640 41.90 1.37 3.94
N PRO A 641 42.17 1.63 5.24
CA PRO A 641 41.89 0.67 6.32
C PRO A 641 40.42 0.24 6.40
N HIS A 642 39.47 1.16 6.16
CA HIS A 642 38.03 0.86 6.17
C HIS A 642 37.59 0.01 4.97
N VAL A 643 38.37 0.01 3.89
CA VAL A 643 38.21 -0.85 2.71
C VAL A 643 38.83 -2.22 2.95
N ASN A 644 40.05 -2.28 3.52
CA ASN A 644 40.72 -3.54 3.90
C ASN A 644 39.80 -4.43 4.75
N THR A 645 39.30 -3.91 5.88
CA THR A 645 38.45 -4.66 6.82
C THR A 645 37.20 -5.25 6.16
N LYS A 646 36.58 -4.52 5.22
CA LYS A 646 35.38 -5.00 4.49
C LYS A 646 35.72 -6.04 3.43
N ILE A 647 36.85 -5.89 2.72
CA ILE A 647 37.34 -6.92 1.79
C ILE A 647 37.66 -8.21 2.55
N THR A 648 38.43 -8.14 3.65
CA THR A 648 38.75 -9.29 4.50
C THR A 648 37.48 -10.02 4.96
N ALA A 649 36.53 -9.30 5.56
CA ALA A 649 35.27 -9.89 6.02
C ALA A 649 34.46 -10.56 4.90
N MET A 650 34.45 -10.00 3.68
CA MET A 650 33.79 -10.64 2.53
C MET A 650 34.49 -11.96 2.14
N LEU A 651 35.83 -11.96 2.10
CA LEU A 651 36.62 -13.13 1.73
C LEU A 651 36.53 -14.23 2.80
N ASP A 652 36.45 -13.88 4.08
CA ASP A 652 36.24 -14.83 5.18
C ASP A 652 34.85 -15.49 5.11
N HIS A 653 33.79 -14.71 4.86
CA HIS A 653 32.45 -15.25 4.59
C HIS A 653 32.42 -16.14 3.34
N TRP A 654 33.25 -15.89 2.33
CA TRP A 654 33.36 -16.75 1.16
C TRP A 654 34.16 -18.04 1.45
N ALA A 655 35.18 -17.98 2.29
CA ALA A 655 35.94 -19.16 2.73
C ALA A 655 35.08 -20.09 3.59
N GLU A 656 34.37 -19.56 4.59
CA GLU A 656 33.44 -20.32 5.44
C GLU A 656 32.35 -21.04 4.60
N LYS A 657 31.91 -20.41 3.50
CA LYS A 657 30.83 -20.91 2.63
C LYS A 657 31.35 -21.71 1.43
N ALA A 658 32.66 -21.90 1.28
CA ALA A 658 33.29 -22.65 0.19
C ALA A 658 33.24 -24.18 0.39
N ALA A 659 32.03 -24.73 0.56
CA ALA A 659 31.83 -26.17 0.66
C ALA A 659 32.15 -26.87 -0.68
N PRO A 660 32.92 -27.97 -0.71
CA PRO A 660 33.32 -28.63 -1.95
C PRO A 660 32.14 -29.03 -2.84
N GLY A 661 32.07 -28.41 -4.03
CA GLY A 661 31.02 -28.66 -5.02
C GLY A 661 29.75 -27.82 -4.88
N GLN A 662 29.61 -27.02 -3.83
CA GLN A 662 28.51 -26.06 -3.69
C GLN A 662 28.78 -24.79 -4.51
N ALA A 663 27.71 -24.21 -5.08
CA ALA A 663 27.77 -22.93 -5.77
C ALA A 663 27.39 -21.78 -4.82
N LEU A 664 28.16 -20.70 -4.86
CA LEU A 664 27.96 -19.47 -4.09
C LEU A 664 27.65 -18.32 -5.04
N ASP A 665 26.57 -17.55 -4.79
CA ASP A 665 26.37 -16.27 -5.47
C ASP A 665 27.33 -15.23 -4.90
N VAL A 666 28.28 -14.77 -5.71
CA VAL A 666 29.18 -13.67 -5.31
C VAL A 666 28.60 -12.29 -5.66
N TYR A 667 27.61 -12.19 -6.55
CA TYR A 667 27.05 -10.92 -7.01
C TYR A 667 26.47 -10.09 -5.87
N SER A 668 25.69 -10.73 -4.99
CA SER A 668 25.06 -10.07 -3.85
C SER A 668 26.09 -9.50 -2.86
N TRP A 669 27.11 -10.29 -2.54
CA TRP A 669 28.21 -9.91 -1.64
C TRP A 669 29.04 -8.74 -2.17
N VAL A 670 29.39 -8.76 -3.45
CA VAL A 670 30.15 -7.67 -4.09
C VAL A 670 29.34 -6.36 -4.12
N HIS A 671 28.01 -6.44 -4.24
CA HIS A 671 27.13 -5.27 -4.12
C HIS A 671 26.94 -4.79 -2.68
N TRP A 672 27.01 -5.68 -1.67
CA TRP A 672 27.06 -5.28 -0.27
C TRP A 672 28.38 -4.57 0.04
N LEU A 673 29.51 -5.07 -0.46
CA LEU A 673 30.82 -4.45 -0.28
C LEU A 673 30.90 -3.05 -0.90
N GLY A 674 30.48 -2.89 -2.16
CA GLY A 674 30.45 -1.57 -2.81
C GLY A 674 29.46 -0.60 -2.15
N PHE A 675 28.36 -1.09 -1.56
CA PHE A 675 27.49 -0.26 -0.73
C PHE A 675 28.17 0.15 0.58
N ASP A 676 28.71 -0.81 1.36
CA ASP A 676 29.30 -0.55 2.67
C ASP A 676 30.51 0.40 2.59
N ILE A 677 31.36 0.26 1.57
CA ILE A 677 32.51 1.16 1.32
C ILE A 677 32.04 2.59 1.05
N VAL A 678 31.12 2.78 0.12
CA VAL A 678 30.69 4.11 -0.32
C VAL A 678 29.77 4.76 0.70
N TYR A 679 28.89 4.00 1.37
CA TYR A 679 28.05 4.49 2.46
C TYR A 679 28.91 5.04 3.60
N HIS A 680 29.89 4.25 4.06
CA HIS A 680 30.82 4.67 5.09
C HIS A 680 31.54 5.96 4.66
N LEU A 681 32.06 6.05 3.43
CA LEU A 681 32.72 7.27 2.94
C LEU A 681 31.79 8.50 2.85
N MET A 682 30.50 8.31 2.58
CA MET A 682 29.52 9.41 2.42
C MET A 682 28.84 9.84 3.73
N PHE A 683 28.81 8.98 4.76
CA PHE A 683 27.96 9.16 5.95
C PHE A 683 28.67 8.97 7.31
N ASP A 684 29.96 8.63 7.35
CA ASP A 684 30.75 8.31 8.58
C ASP A 684 30.26 7.09 9.39
N GLU A 685 29.26 6.38 8.88
CA GLU A 685 28.61 5.22 9.51
C GLU A 685 29.00 3.91 8.80
N ASP A 686 29.28 2.83 9.52
CA ASP A 686 29.46 1.50 8.90
C ASP A 686 28.15 0.69 8.92
N PRO A 687 27.48 0.47 7.77
CA PRO A 687 26.23 -0.27 7.72
C PRO A 687 26.41 -1.79 7.86
N GLY A 688 27.64 -2.30 7.74
CA GLY A 688 28.02 -3.68 8.05
C GLY A 688 27.31 -4.78 7.26
N SER A 689 26.74 -4.51 6.07
CA SER A 689 26.02 -5.50 5.27
C SER A 689 26.86 -6.76 4.99
N VAL A 690 28.14 -6.56 4.65
CA VAL A 690 29.13 -7.63 4.48
C VAL A 690 29.40 -8.35 5.80
N LYS A 691 29.66 -7.59 6.87
CA LYS A 691 29.97 -8.14 8.21
C LYS A 691 28.86 -9.09 8.69
N TYR A 692 27.61 -8.71 8.52
CA TYR A 692 26.43 -9.48 8.93
C TYR A 692 25.88 -10.43 7.84
N GLY A 693 26.48 -10.47 6.66
CA GLY A 693 26.05 -11.32 5.54
C GLY A 693 24.61 -11.10 5.07
N ARG A 694 24.09 -9.87 5.19
CA ARG A 694 22.69 -9.50 4.89
C ARG A 694 22.61 -8.05 4.39
N PRO A 695 21.66 -7.69 3.52
CA PRO A 695 21.52 -6.31 3.06
C PRO A 695 21.12 -5.36 4.21
N HIS A 696 21.76 -4.20 4.30
CA HIS A 696 21.38 -3.16 5.25
C HIS A 696 19.96 -2.61 4.96
N GLU A 697 19.22 -2.25 6.00
CA GLU A 697 17.80 -1.85 5.94
C GLU A 697 17.55 -0.60 5.08
N VAL A 698 18.57 0.23 4.88
CA VAL A 698 18.55 1.38 3.97
C VAL A 698 18.56 1.00 2.49
N MET A 699 19.14 -0.15 2.10
CA MET A 699 19.34 -0.52 0.69
C MET A 699 18.05 -0.47 -0.16
N PRO A 700 16.88 -0.94 0.30
CA PRO A 700 15.64 -0.83 -0.44
C PRO A 700 15.18 0.62 -0.64
N TYR A 701 15.33 1.50 0.35
CA TYR A 701 14.94 2.92 0.25
C TYR A 701 15.83 3.68 -0.74
N PHE A 702 17.15 3.44 -0.68
CA PHE A 702 18.11 3.96 -1.65
C PHE A 702 17.80 3.46 -3.08
N ARG A 703 17.60 2.16 -3.26
CA ARG A 703 17.24 1.56 -4.57
C ARG A 703 15.90 2.03 -5.11
N ALA A 704 14.95 2.35 -4.24
CA ALA A 704 13.62 2.85 -4.60
C ALA A 704 13.53 4.39 -4.75
N TRP A 705 14.63 5.13 -4.53
CA TRP A 705 14.69 6.60 -4.61
C TRP A 705 13.59 7.30 -3.78
N LYS A 706 13.24 6.73 -2.61
CA LYS A 706 12.10 7.20 -1.81
C LYS A 706 12.39 8.51 -1.07
N PRO A 707 11.45 9.49 -1.06
CA PRO A 707 11.58 10.72 -0.28
C PRO A 707 11.82 10.53 1.23
N THR A 708 11.44 9.39 1.82
CA THR A 708 11.66 9.12 3.25
C THR A 708 13.14 9.02 3.64
N TYR A 709 14.03 8.64 2.72
CA TYR A 709 15.47 8.55 3.01
C TYR A 709 16.18 9.91 3.00
N ILE A 710 15.55 10.92 2.38
CA ILE A 710 16.06 12.31 2.27
C ILE A 710 16.27 12.91 3.67
N TYR A 711 15.26 12.83 4.52
CA TYR A 711 15.29 13.34 5.90
C TYR A 711 16.31 12.63 6.79
N TYR A 712 16.44 11.31 6.63
CA TYR A 712 17.43 10.53 7.37
C TYR A 712 18.86 10.89 6.96
N ALA A 713 19.13 11.10 5.67
CA ALA A 713 20.42 11.60 5.19
C ALA A 713 20.72 13.01 5.75
N MET A 714 19.74 13.92 5.80
CA MET A 714 19.93 15.23 6.47
C MET A 714 20.31 15.08 7.95
N LYS A 715 19.65 14.17 8.68
CA LYS A 715 19.89 13.97 10.11
C LYS A 715 21.29 13.41 10.40
N ILE A 716 21.82 12.54 9.55
CA ILE A 716 23.23 12.12 9.63
C ILE A 716 24.15 13.33 9.46
N ILE A 717 23.95 14.12 8.40
CA ILE A 717 24.78 15.31 8.13
C ILE A 717 24.71 16.36 9.26
N GLU A 718 23.58 16.49 9.92
CA GLU A 718 23.42 17.32 11.11
C GLU A 718 24.23 16.80 12.31
N ASN A 719 24.15 15.50 12.62
CA ASN A 719 24.98 14.86 13.63
C ASN A 719 26.49 15.03 13.31
N CYS A 720 26.90 14.83 12.06
CA CYS A 720 28.28 15.02 11.60
C CYS A 720 28.79 16.48 11.72
N ARG A 721 27.94 17.49 11.93
CA ARG A 721 28.42 18.86 12.23
C ARG A 721 28.82 19.07 13.68
N VAL A 722 28.26 18.30 14.60
CA VAL A 722 28.49 18.42 16.05
C VAL A 722 29.40 17.33 16.61
N SER A 723 29.59 16.24 15.86
CA SER A 723 30.55 15.17 16.15
C SER A 723 31.89 15.37 15.41
N GLU A 724 32.93 14.69 15.87
CA GLU A 724 34.15 14.52 15.08
C GLU A 724 33.89 13.53 13.92
N VAL A 725 34.48 13.81 12.76
CA VAL A 725 34.20 13.12 11.49
C VAL A 725 35.46 12.45 10.97
N ASN A 726 35.38 11.17 10.69
CA ASN A 726 36.51 10.31 10.38
C ASN A 726 36.79 10.25 8.88
N THR A 727 35.78 10.39 8.03
CA THR A 727 35.91 10.24 6.57
C THR A 727 36.48 11.49 5.91
N PRO A 728 37.35 11.33 4.89
CA PRO A 728 37.99 12.46 4.24
C PRO A 728 37.04 13.25 3.32
N PHE A 729 35.91 12.64 2.90
CA PHE A 729 34.87 13.34 2.15
C PHE A 729 34.09 14.30 3.06
N LEU A 730 33.50 13.80 4.16
CA LEU A 730 32.71 14.65 5.05
C LEU A 730 33.56 15.71 5.77
N ARG A 731 34.78 15.37 6.23
CA ARG A 731 35.74 16.37 6.73
C ARG A 731 35.94 17.53 5.74
N GLN A 732 35.98 17.24 4.44
CA GLN A 732 36.18 18.27 3.40
C GLN A 732 34.91 19.07 3.05
N VAL A 733 33.69 18.57 3.24
CA VAL A 733 32.47 19.37 3.00
C VAL A 733 31.93 20.08 4.24
N LEU A 734 32.20 19.56 5.44
CA LEU A 734 31.73 20.13 6.71
C LEU A 734 32.69 21.18 7.27
N HIS A 735 34.00 20.90 7.29
CA HIS A 735 35.05 21.84 7.73
C HIS A 735 35.77 22.53 6.55
N GLY A 736 35.22 22.37 5.33
CA GLY A 736 35.79 22.91 4.10
C GLY A 736 35.68 24.42 3.94
N ALA A 737 36.41 24.93 2.96
CA ALA A 737 36.22 26.29 2.48
C ALA A 737 34.83 26.44 1.82
N LYS A 738 34.32 27.68 1.83
CA LYS A 738 33.10 28.08 1.13
C LYS A 738 33.08 27.59 -0.32
N ASP A 739 31.91 27.24 -0.82
CA ASP A 739 31.70 26.97 -2.24
C ASP A 739 32.00 28.25 -3.05
N GLY A 740 32.86 28.11 -4.06
CA GLY A 740 33.39 29.25 -4.83
C GLY A 740 32.39 29.90 -5.79
N TYR A 741 31.23 29.29 -6.01
CA TYR A 741 30.13 29.84 -6.82
C TYR A 741 29.03 30.43 -5.92
N LEU A 742 28.69 29.77 -4.81
CA LEU A 742 27.67 30.23 -3.87
C LEU A 742 28.16 31.27 -2.86
N GLY A 743 29.48 31.40 -2.64
CA GLY A 743 30.08 32.36 -1.69
C GLY A 743 29.85 32.03 -0.20
N ARG A 744 29.22 30.89 0.09
CA ARG A 744 28.88 30.39 1.44
C ARG A 744 29.29 28.93 1.62
N ALA A 745 29.20 28.44 2.86
CA ALA A 745 29.26 27.00 3.13
C ALA A 745 28.00 26.28 2.60
N LEU A 746 28.07 24.96 2.47
CA LEU A 746 26.95 24.13 2.02
C LEU A 746 25.95 23.87 3.15
N THR A 747 24.66 23.82 2.82
CA THR A 747 23.55 23.44 3.73
C THR A 747 23.54 21.93 3.98
N ASN A 748 22.68 21.47 4.91
CA ASN A 748 22.51 20.03 5.15
C ASN A 748 21.84 19.34 3.95
N SER A 749 20.91 20.00 3.24
CA SER A 749 20.31 19.49 2.00
C SER A 749 21.34 19.34 0.88
N GLU A 750 22.17 20.36 0.64
CA GLU A 750 23.20 20.34 -0.41
C GLU A 750 24.27 19.27 -0.16
N ILE A 751 24.70 19.08 1.10
CA ILE A 751 25.66 18.02 1.44
C ILE A 751 25.00 16.64 1.29
N ALA A 752 23.77 16.46 1.78
CA ALA A 752 23.06 15.19 1.65
C ALA A 752 22.80 14.82 0.17
N GLU A 753 22.49 15.77 -0.71
CA GLU A 753 22.39 15.53 -2.16
C GLU A 753 23.75 15.10 -2.76
N GLU A 754 24.89 15.70 -2.37
CA GLU A 754 26.22 15.25 -2.82
C GLU A 754 26.56 13.85 -2.29
N CYS A 755 26.21 13.51 -1.05
CA CYS A 755 26.34 12.16 -0.47
C CYS A 755 25.52 11.14 -1.28
N MET A 756 24.26 11.46 -1.59
CA MET A 756 23.40 10.64 -2.44
C MET A 756 23.95 10.49 -3.87
N GLY A 757 24.52 11.57 -4.41
CA GLY A 757 25.25 11.56 -5.69
C GLY A 757 26.47 10.63 -5.68
N GLY A 758 27.20 10.59 -4.58
CA GLY A 758 28.29 9.65 -4.33
C GLY A 758 27.81 8.19 -4.26
N MET A 759 26.74 7.93 -3.48
CA MET A 759 26.11 6.60 -3.40
C MET A 759 25.66 6.09 -4.76
N PHE A 760 25.00 6.94 -5.57
CA PHE A 760 24.60 6.62 -6.94
C PHE A 760 25.79 6.37 -7.87
N GLY A 761 26.88 7.14 -7.72
CA GLY A 761 28.05 7.07 -8.58
C GLY A 761 28.97 5.87 -8.31
N GLY A 762 29.18 5.50 -7.04
CA GLY A 762 30.18 4.49 -6.64
C GLY A 762 29.61 3.08 -6.43
N SER A 763 28.55 2.95 -5.61
CA SER A 763 28.20 1.67 -4.96
C SER A 763 28.00 0.49 -5.92
N GLY A 764 27.28 0.71 -7.02
CA GLY A 764 27.00 -0.32 -8.03
C GLY A 764 27.96 -0.36 -9.22
N THR A 765 28.83 0.64 -9.41
CA THR A 765 29.68 0.74 -10.61
C THR A 765 30.99 -0.02 -10.42
N THR A 766 31.66 0.13 -9.27
CA THR A 766 32.80 -0.73 -8.90
C THR A 766 32.34 -2.18 -8.79
N ALA A 767 31.23 -2.44 -8.10
CA ALA A 767 30.70 -3.77 -7.84
C ALA A 767 30.45 -4.59 -9.12
N ASN A 768 29.70 -4.05 -10.10
CA ASN A 768 29.48 -4.75 -11.37
C ASN A 768 30.78 -4.92 -12.18
N THR A 769 31.72 -3.98 -12.09
CA THR A 769 33.02 -4.11 -12.77
C THR A 769 33.80 -5.32 -12.22
N PHE A 770 33.85 -5.52 -10.91
CA PHE A 770 34.51 -6.71 -10.33
C PHE A 770 33.80 -8.02 -10.68
N VAL A 771 32.46 -8.04 -10.67
CA VAL A 771 31.69 -9.20 -11.16
C VAL A 771 32.07 -9.58 -12.60
N TYR A 772 32.30 -8.59 -13.48
CA TYR A 772 32.77 -8.83 -14.84
C TYR A 772 34.27 -9.20 -14.94
N ILE A 773 35.12 -8.79 -13.98
CA ILE A 773 36.51 -9.28 -13.88
C ILE A 773 36.50 -10.79 -13.58
N LEU A 774 35.69 -11.21 -12.59
CA LEU A 774 35.54 -12.62 -12.23
C LEU A 774 35.02 -13.44 -13.43
N TRP A 775 34.01 -12.93 -14.14
CA TRP A 775 33.48 -13.57 -15.35
C TRP A 775 34.55 -13.73 -16.45
N GLY A 776 35.25 -12.65 -16.82
CA GLY A 776 36.26 -12.67 -17.88
C GLY A 776 37.44 -13.58 -17.56
N CYS A 777 38.02 -13.46 -16.36
CA CYS A 777 39.14 -14.29 -15.93
C CYS A 777 38.75 -15.78 -15.83
N LEU A 778 37.57 -16.11 -15.29
CA LEU A 778 37.20 -17.52 -15.05
C LEU A 778 36.69 -18.23 -16.31
N GLN A 779 36.38 -17.49 -17.40
CA GLN A 779 36.25 -18.06 -18.75
C GLN A 779 37.61 -18.41 -19.39
N LYS A 780 38.73 -17.85 -18.89
CA LYS A 780 40.09 -18.04 -19.40
C LYS A 780 41.05 -18.52 -18.30
N PRO A 781 41.02 -19.82 -17.93
CA PRO A 781 41.81 -20.36 -16.81
C PRO A 781 43.32 -20.08 -16.91
N GLU A 782 43.85 -19.96 -18.12
CA GLU A 782 45.24 -19.58 -18.40
C GLU A 782 45.55 -18.13 -17.97
N VAL A 783 44.61 -17.20 -18.18
CA VAL A 783 44.71 -15.81 -17.71
C VAL A 783 44.55 -15.75 -16.19
N ALA A 784 43.58 -16.49 -15.61
CA ALA A 784 43.41 -16.56 -14.16
C ALA A 784 44.64 -17.16 -13.45
N LYS A 785 45.31 -18.14 -14.06
CA LYS A 785 46.57 -18.73 -13.57
C LYS A 785 47.73 -17.73 -13.65
N ALA A 786 47.96 -17.11 -14.81
CA ALA A 786 49.04 -16.13 -14.99
C ALA A 786 48.86 -14.90 -14.08
N LEU A 787 47.60 -14.44 -13.88
CA LEU A 787 47.28 -13.38 -12.93
C LEU A 787 47.61 -13.80 -11.49
N ARG A 788 47.27 -15.03 -11.07
CA ARG A 788 47.66 -15.54 -9.75
C ARG A 788 49.18 -15.61 -9.59
N GLU A 789 49.91 -16.00 -10.62
CA GLU A 789 51.38 -16.07 -10.61
C GLU A 789 52.03 -14.69 -10.43
N GLU A 790 51.55 -13.67 -11.16
CA GLU A 790 51.97 -12.26 -10.94
C GLU A 790 51.65 -11.80 -9.52
N LEU A 791 50.44 -12.06 -9.04
CA LEU A 791 49.93 -11.60 -7.75
C LEU A 791 50.63 -12.26 -6.54
N VAL A 792 50.97 -13.55 -6.63
CA VAL A 792 51.71 -14.27 -5.58
C VAL A 792 53.19 -13.89 -5.58
N ALA A 793 53.78 -13.64 -6.74
CA ALA A 793 55.16 -13.12 -6.84
C ALA A 793 55.28 -11.70 -6.25
N ALA A 794 54.28 -10.84 -6.44
CA ALA A 794 54.23 -9.49 -5.87
C ALA A 794 53.87 -9.47 -4.38
N PHE A 795 52.99 -10.38 -3.94
CA PHE A 795 52.51 -10.46 -2.56
C PHE A 795 52.43 -11.94 -2.11
N PRO A 796 53.45 -12.47 -1.40
CA PRO A 796 53.48 -13.89 -1.03
C PRO A 796 52.44 -14.30 0.03
N ASP A 797 52.22 -13.51 1.07
CA ASP A 797 51.33 -13.84 2.21
C ASP A 797 49.85 -13.76 1.83
N ARG A 798 49.21 -14.92 1.56
CA ARG A 798 47.82 -15.10 1.09
C ARG A 798 46.82 -14.13 1.75
N ASP A 799 46.91 -13.94 3.05
CA ASP A 799 45.86 -13.31 3.86
C ASP A 799 46.02 -11.79 4.03
N THR A 800 47.22 -11.25 3.81
CA THR A 800 47.39 -9.79 3.69
C THR A 800 46.64 -9.26 2.47
N ILE A 801 45.76 -8.28 2.68
CA ILE A 801 45.09 -7.52 1.61
C ILE A 801 46.15 -6.67 0.87
N PRO A 802 46.35 -6.86 -0.45
CA PRO A 802 47.39 -6.15 -1.21
C PRO A 802 47.29 -4.62 -1.15
N ASP A 803 48.44 -3.93 -1.18
CA ASP A 803 48.52 -2.46 -1.26
C ASP A 803 48.10 -1.95 -2.64
N HIS A 804 47.28 -0.88 -2.67
CA HIS A 804 46.81 -0.29 -3.92
C HIS A 804 47.95 0.27 -4.79
N ARG A 805 49.02 0.84 -4.21
CA ARG A 805 50.13 1.44 -4.99
C ARG A 805 50.93 0.35 -5.71
N ALA A 806 51.30 -0.71 -4.99
CA ALA A 806 51.98 -1.88 -5.55
C ALA A 806 51.13 -2.57 -6.62
N CYS A 807 49.83 -2.81 -6.37
CA CYS A 807 48.90 -3.34 -7.39
C CYS A 807 48.78 -2.44 -8.63
N SER A 808 48.97 -1.12 -8.50
CA SER A 808 48.95 -0.20 -9.65
C SER A 808 50.16 -0.35 -10.57
N GLY A 809 51.24 -1.01 -10.11
CA GLY A 809 52.43 -1.33 -10.90
C GLY A 809 52.40 -2.69 -11.59
N LEU A 810 51.38 -3.53 -11.34
CA LEU A 810 51.31 -4.90 -11.85
C LEU A 810 50.66 -4.96 -13.25
N PRO A 811 51.40 -5.30 -14.32
CA PRO A 811 50.94 -5.11 -15.69
C PRO A 811 49.75 -6.01 -16.07
N LEU A 812 49.71 -7.28 -15.67
CA LEU A 812 48.60 -8.17 -16.03
C LEU A 812 47.34 -7.85 -15.20
N LEU A 813 47.46 -7.50 -13.92
CA LEU A 813 46.35 -6.98 -13.12
C LEU A 813 45.73 -5.73 -13.74
N GLN A 814 46.55 -4.74 -14.13
CA GLN A 814 46.04 -3.53 -14.80
C GLN A 814 45.43 -3.86 -16.18
N ALA A 815 46.01 -4.78 -16.94
CA ALA A 815 45.45 -5.25 -18.21
C ALA A 815 44.07 -5.90 -18.04
N VAL A 816 43.88 -6.75 -17.02
CA VAL A 816 42.62 -7.42 -16.68
C VAL A 816 41.53 -6.41 -16.29
N ILE A 817 41.87 -5.40 -15.48
CA ILE A 817 40.96 -4.33 -15.08
C ILE A 817 40.58 -3.46 -16.30
N ASN A 818 41.57 -3.04 -17.10
CA ASN A 818 41.35 -2.18 -18.26
C ASN A 818 40.55 -2.87 -19.38
N GLU A 819 40.79 -4.15 -19.62
CA GLU A 819 40.01 -4.94 -20.57
C GLU A 819 38.58 -5.17 -20.11
N THR A 820 38.36 -5.39 -18.82
CA THR A 820 37.01 -5.49 -18.28
C THR A 820 36.26 -4.17 -18.42
N LEU A 821 36.89 -3.04 -18.06
CA LEU A 821 36.35 -1.70 -18.27
C LEU A 821 36.11 -1.33 -19.74
N ARG A 822 36.73 -2.05 -20.70
CA ARG A 822 36.50 -1.92 -22.15
C ARG A 822 35.36 -2.82 -22.63
N ARG A 823 35.41 -4.11 -22.31
CA ARG A 823 34.49 -5.13 -22.85
C ARG A 823 33.13 -5.12 -22.16
N TYR A 824 33.15 -4.86 -20.86
CA TYR A 824 32.03 -4.78 -19.93
C TYR A 824 32.04 -3.46 -19.14
N PRO A 825 32.01 -2.28 -19.82
CA PRO A 825 31.91 -1.01 -19.12
C PRO A 825 30.60 -0.97 -18.33
N THR A 826 30.60 -0.44 -17.12
CA THR A 826 29.38 -0.34 -16.31
C THR A 826 28.54 0.88 -16.69
N ILE A 827 29.17 2.05 -16.90
CA ILE A 827 28.53 3.20 -17.54
C ILE A 827 28.63 3.06 -19.06
N ILE A 828 27.65 2.37 -19.66
CA ILE A 828 27.59 2.08 -21.11
C ILE A 828 26.96 3.20 -21.94
N ALA A 829 25.99 3.91 -21.37
CA ALA A 829 25.07 4.78 -22.08
C ALA A 829 25.70 6.10 -22.56
N THR A 830 25.07 6.72 -23.56
CA THR A 830 25.39 8.09 -23.99
C THR A 830 25.26 9.08 -22.81
N LEU A 831 26.24 9.96 -22.63
CA LEU A 831 26.15 11.08 -21.69
C LEU A 831 25.67 12.34 -22.45
N PRO A 832 24.37 12.69 -22.47
CA PRO A 832 23.86 13.69 -23.41
C PRO A 832 24.33 15.11 -23.07
N ARG A 833 24.61 15.90 -24.11
CA ARG A 833 24.87 17.34 -24.04
C ARG A 833 23.96 18.10 -24.97
N ALA A 834 23.52 19.29 -24.59
CA ALA A 834 22.74 20.19 -25.43
C ALA A 834 23.62 21.34 -25.92
N ALA A 835 23.56 21.63 -27.22
CA ALA A 835 24.26 22.76 -27.84
C ALA A 835 23.62 24.10 -27.41
N THR A 836 24.36 24.97 -26.72
CA THR A 836 23.85 26.29 -26.27
C THR A 836 23.71 27.31 -27.41
N LYS A 837 24.50 27.13 -28.47
CA LYS A 837 24.54 27.90 -29.72
C LYS A 837 24.89 26.95 -30.87
N ASP A 838 24.85 27.44 -32.10
CA ASP A 838 25.36 26.69 -33.25
C ASP A 838 26.85 26.37 -33.07
N ALA A 839 27.23 25.15 -33.42
CA ALA A 839 28.55 24.57 -33.15
C ALA A 839 29.01 23.67 -34.30
N VAL A 840 30.23 23.15 -34.21
CA VAL A 840 30.78 22.14 -35.13
C VAL A 840 31.38 21.02 -34.30
N VAL A 841 31.13 19.77 -34.70
CA VAL A 841 31.73 18.55 -34.14
C VAL A 841 32.13 17.65 -35.30
N ARG A 842 33.39 17.22 -35.40
CA ARG A 842 33.95 16.41 -36.50
C ARG A 842 33.67 17.00 -37.89
N GLY A 843 33.81 18.32 -38.03
CA GLY A 843 33.49 19.07 -39.25
C GLY A 843 31.99 19.19 -39.57
N VAL A 844 31.11 18.57 -38.77
CA VAL A 844 29.66 18.61 -38.95
C VAL A 844 29.05 19.76 -38.15
N ALA A 845 28.31 20.63 -38.84
CA ALA A 845 27.53 21.70 -38.20
C ALA A 845 26.37 21.13 -37.34
N ILE A 846 26.33 21.56 -36.09
CA ILE A 846 25.38 21.17 -35.03
C ILE A 846 24.54 22.40 -34.65
N PRO A 847 23.23 22.44 -35.01
CA PRO A 847 22.36 23.56 -34.65
C PRO A 847 22.13 23.68 -33.14
N LYS A 848 21.90 24.91 -32.66
CA LYS A 848 21.48 25.23 -31.29
C LYS A 848 20.33 24.34 -30.82
N GLY A 849 20.42 23.85 -29.60
CA GLY A 849 19.43 22.97 -28.98
C GLY A 849 19.52 21.50 -29.42
N THR A 850 20.37 21.15 -30.40
CA THR A 850 20.64 19.74 -30.74
C THR A 850 21.25 19.02 -29.53
N ILE A 851 20.76 17.81 -29.24
CA ILE A 851 21.38 16.92 -28.26
C ILE A 851 22.46 16.10 -28.98
N VAL A 852 23.67 16.06 -28.42
CA VAL A 852 24.81 15.29 -28.91
C VAL A 852 25.40 14.43 -27.81
N GLY A 853 26.08 13.35 -28.18
CA GLY A 853 26.90 12.59 -27.25
C GLY A 853 27.56 11.36 -27.87
N VAL A 854 28.50 10.80 -27.11
CA VAL A 854 29.21 9.54 -27.40
C VAL A 854 28.85 8.53 -26.31
N GLN A 855 28.78 7.24 -26.65
CA GLN A 855 28.56 6.15 -25.70
C GLN A 855 29.78 5.22 -25.58
N ASN A 856 30.16 4.88 -24.35
CA ASN A 856 31.33 4.04 -24.07
C ASN A 856 31.22 2.67 -24.76
N TYR A 857 30.04 2.05 -24.73
CA TYR A 857 29.77 0.74 -25.31
C TYR A 857 30.26 0.59 -26.76
N THR A 858 30.09 1.64 -27.58
CA THR A 858 30.52 1.66 -28.99
C THR A 858 31.96 2.12 -29.16
N MET A 859 32.44 3.08 -28.36
CA MET A 859 33.85 3.51 -28.45
C MET A 859 34.82 2.39 -28.10
N HIS A 860 34.47 1.60 -27.10
CA HIS A 860 35.22 0.42 -26.67
C HIS A 860 35.09 -0.77 -27.64
N ARG A 861 34.21 -0.66 -28.65
CA ARG A 861 34.00 -1.58 -29.79
C ARG A 861 34.45 -1.01 -31.13
N ASN A 862 35.37 -0.04 -31.09
CA ASN A 862 36.01 0.46 -32.30
C ASN A 862 37.12 -0.52 -32.73
N GLU A 863 36.86 -1.35 -33.74
CA GLU A 863 37.81 -2.36 -34.27
C GLU A 863 39.16 -1.76 -34.73
N THR A 864 39.23 -0.47 -35.05
CA THR A 864 40.50 0.20 -35.41
C THR A 864 41.39 0.47 -34.19
N ALA A 865 40.79 0.63 -33.01
CA ALA A 865 41.52 0.76 -31.74
C ALA A 865 41.68 -0.61 -31.02
N PHE A 866 40.68 -1.49 -31.14
CA PHE A 866 40.60 -2.78 -30.47
C PHE A 866 40.22 -3.88 -31.47
N PRO A 867 41.17 -4.45 -32.23
CA PRO A 867 40.90 -5.59 -33.11
C PRO A 867 40.30 -6.76 -32.34
N ASN A 868 39.32 -7.45 -32.95
CA ASN A 868 38.46 -8.44 -32.29
C ASN A 868 37.77 -7.82 -31.05
N SER A 869 37.02 -6.73 -31.24
CA SER A 869 36.56 -5.92 -30.10
C SER A 869 35.55 -6.63 -29.19
N GLU A 870 34.82 -7.64 -29.68
CA GLU A 870 33.92 -8.46 -28.86
C GLU A 870 34.61 -9.60 -28.09
N GLU A 871 35.93 -9.81 -28.26
CA GLU A 871 36.70 -10.74 -27.42
C GLU A 871 37.18 -10.05 -26.13
N TRP A 872 37.04 -10.71 -24.97
CA TRP A 872 37.73 -10.29 -23.75
C TRP A 872 39.17 -10.83 -23.80
N ASP A 873 40.14 -9.95 -24.02
CA ASP A 873 41.57 -10.26 -24.03
C ASP A 873 42.39 -9.19 -23.31
N PRO A 874 42.99 -9.49 -22.16
CA PRO A 874 43.93 -8.59 -21.50
C PRO A 874 45.24 -8.36 -22.28
N GLN A 875 45.68 -9.29 -23.13
CA GLN A 875 47.00 -9.20 -23.76
C GLN A 875 47.16 -7.96 -24.65
N ARG A 876 46.07 -7.48 -25.27
CA ARG A 876 46.06 -6.21 -26.02
C ARG A 876 46.61 -5.00 -25.24
N TRP A 877 46.53 -5.00 -23.91
CA TRP A 877 47.04 -3.93 -23.04
C TRP A 877 48.54 -4.05 -22.70
N LEU A 878 49.15 -5.20 -22.98
CA LEU A 878 50.59 -5.45 -22.82
C LEU A 878 51.38 -5.08 -24.10
N THR A 879 50.67 -4.93 -25.24
CA THR A 879 51.26 -4.51 -26.53
C THR A 879 51.37 -2.99 -26.66
N LYS A 880 52.45 -2.51 -27.30
CA LYS A 880 52.65 -1.08 -27.64
C LYS A 880 52.01 -0.69 -28.98
N GLU A 881 51.77 -1.67 -29.85
CA GLU A 881 51.22 -1.46 -31.19
C GLU A 881 49.75 -0.99 -31.08
N GLY A 882 49.46 0.22 -31.58
CA GLY A 882 48.13 0.84 -31.47
C GLY A 882 47.79 1.42 -30.09
N GLU A 883 48.74 1.52 -29.17
CA GLU A 883 48.52 1.98 -27.78
C GLU A 883 47.83 3.35 -27.70
N GLU A 884 48.23 4.31 -28.54
CA GLU A 884 47.61 5.66 -28.56
C GLU A 884 46.16 5.66 -29.06
N LEU A 885 45.82 4.80 -30.03
CA LEU A 885 44.44 4.64 -30.49
C LEU A 885 43.56 3.99 -29.40
N ARG A 886 44.12 3.02 -28.66
CA ARG A 886 43.46 2.46 -27.46
C ARG A 886 43.23 3.55 -26.41
N LYS A 887 44.23 4.36 -26.09
CA LYS A 887 44.12 5.47 -25.11
C LYS A 887 43.08 6.53 -25.53
N GLU A 888 42.93 6.83 -26.82
CA GLU A 888 41.93 7.82 -27.26
C GLU A 888 40.50 7.26 -27.24
N ALA A 889 40.31 5.98 -27.59
CA ALA A 889 38.99 5.33 -27.56
C ALA A 889 38.56 4.85 -26.16
N TRP A 890 39.50 4.54 -25.26
CA TRP A 890 39.24 4.02 -23.91
C TRP A 890 38.92 5.13 -22.91
N VAL A 891 37.64 5.49 -22.81
CA VAL A 891 37.17 6.55 -21.91
C VAL A 891 36.14 6.10 -20.84
N PRO A 892 36.34 4.97 -20.13
CA PRO A 892 35.34 4.45 -19.17
C PRO A 892 34.94 5.46 -18.08
N PHE A 893 35.91 6.25 -17.58
CA PHE A 893 35.69 7.30 -16.58
C PHE A 893 35.34 8.68 -17.16
N SER A 894 35.09 8.78 -18.47
CA SER A 894 34.95 10.02 -19.25
C SER A 894 36.18 10.95 -19.18
N VAL A 895 36.08 12.15 -19.75
CA VAL A 895 37.21 13.08 -19.95
C VAL A 895 36.93 14.50 -19.41
N GLY A 896 37.99 15.32 -19.37
CA GLY A 896 37.90 16.73 -19.01
C GLY A 896 37.54 16.99 -17.54
N LEU A 897 37.02 18.20 -17.28
CA LEU A 897 36.60 18.63 -15.94
C LEU A 897 35.42 17.81 -15.38
N ARG A 898 34.68 17.11 -16.26
CA ARG A 898 33.49 16.30 -15.95
C ARG A 898 33.76 14.78 -15.89
N LYS A 899 35.03 14.35 -15.92
CA LYS A 899 35.42 12.95 -15.66
C LYS A 899 35.04 12.49 -14.24
N CYS A 900 35.01 11.19 -13.99
CA CYS A 900 34.65 10.59 -12.69
C CYS A 900 35.35 11.28 -11.50
N VAL A 901 34.64 11.39 -10.36
CA VAL A 901 35.21 11.95 -9.12
C VAL A 901 35.88 10.86 -8.27
N GLY A 902 35.18 9.75 -8.03
CA GLY A 902 35.68 8.60 -7.26
C GLY A 902 36.60 7.66 -8.06
N ILE A 903 37.30 8.13 -9.09
CA ILE A 903 38.19 7.26 -9.90
C ILE A 903 39.28 6.60 -9.04
N ASN A 904 39.86 7.36 -8.10
CA ASN A 904 40.86 6.85 -7.16
C ASN A 904 40.28 5.77 -6.23
N LEU A 905 39.03 5.93 -5.79
CA LEU A 905 38.32 4.92 -4.97
C LEU A 905 38.10 3.65 -5.78
N ALA A 906 37.49 3.76 -6.96
CA ALA A 906 37.21 2.60 -7.81
C ALA A 906 38.49 1.85 -8.23
N GLN A 907 39.59 2.56 -8.51
CA GLN A 907 40.89 1.93 -8.78
C GLN A 907 41.49 1.27 -7.53
N MET A 908 41.31 1.85 -6.34
CA MET A 908 41.72 1.25 -5.07
C MET A 908 40.92 -0.04 -4.79
N GLU A 909 39.59 0.02 -4.87
CA GLU A 909 38.71 -1.13 -4.71
C GLU A 909 39.07 -2.24 -5.71
N LEU A 910 39.06 -1.95 -7.02
CA LEU A 910 39.28 -2.96 -8.08
C LEU A 910 40.66 -3.61 -8.01
N ASN A 911 41.72 -2.84 -7.73
CA ASN A 911 43.07 -3.40 -7.53
C ASN A 911 43.06 -4.41 -6.37
N LYS A 912 42.57 -3.98 -5.20
CA LYS A 912 42.70 -4.73 -3.95
C LYS A 912 41.81 -5.97 -3.91
N ILE A 913 40.55 -5.83 -4.34
CA ILE A 913 39.56 -6.93 -4.35
C ILE A 913 39.95 -8.03 -5.35
N THR A 914 40.45 -7.65 -6.54
CA THR A 914 40.91 -8.59 -7.56
C THR A 914 42.17 -9.30 -7.11
N ALA A 915 43.15 -8.54 -6.59
CA ALA A 915 44.40 -9.09 -6.10
C ALA A 915 44.18 -10.07 -4.94
N ALA A 916 43.35 -9.71 -3.95
CA ALA A 916 43.05 -10.57 -2.81
C ALA A 916 42.28 -11.84 -3.22
N PHE A 917 41.27 -11.72 -4.09
CA PHE A 917 40.47 -12.87 -4.53
C PHE A 917 41.30 -13.93 -5.26
N PHE A 918 42.06 -13.55 -6.30
CA PHE A 918 42.81 -14.52 -7.11
C PHE A 918 43.98 -15.17 -6.36
N ARG A 919 44.49 -14.53 -5.29
CA ARG A 919 45.49 -15.11 -4.39
C ARG A 919 44.88 -16.12 -3.40
N ARG A 920 43.70 -15.84 -2.84
CA ARG A 920 43.07 -16.68 -1.81
C ARG A 920 42.26 -17.85 -2.37
N PHE A 921 41.67 -17.72 -3.56
CA PHE A 921 40.76 -18.72 -4.11
C PHE A 921 41.20 -19.33 -5.44
N GLU A 922 41.07 -20.66 -5.53
CA GLU A 922 40.83 -21.37 -6.78
C GLU A 922 39.31 -21.37 -7.04
N ALA A 923 38.90 -20.95 -8.23
CA ALA A 923 37.50 -20.70 -8.53
C ALA A 923 37.13 -21.18 -9.94
N SER A 924 35.86 -21.53 -10.13
CA SER A 924 35.27 -21.86 -11.43
C SER A 924 33.82 -21.36 -11.49
N ILE A 925 33.36 -21.03 -12.70
CA ILE A 925 31.95 -20.68 -12.96
C ILE A 925 31.10 -21.93 -12.77
N ASP A 926 29.97 -21.84 -12.07
CA ASP A 926 29.06 -22.98 -11.93
C ASP A 926 28.37 -23.30 -13.28
N PRO A 927 28.28 -24.59 -13.70
CA PRO A 927 27.66 -24.99 -14.98
C PRO A 927 26.18 -24.60 -15.18
N SER A 928 25.48 -24.10 -14.16
CA SER A 928 24.12 -23.55 -14.31
C SER A 928 24.08 -22.11 -14.82
N MET A 929 25.21 -21.38 -14.81
CA MET A 929 25.33 -20.02 -15.35
C MET A 929 25.26 -20.02 -16.88
N ARG A 930 24.52 -19.05 -17.44
CA ARG A 930 24.43 -18.83 -18.89
C ARG A 930 25.04 -17.49 -19.29
N GLU A 931 25.48 -17.37 -20.54
CA GLU A 931 25.85 -16.07 -21.11
C GLU A 931 24.69 -15.05 -21.05
N GLU A 932 23.45 -15.54 -21.16
CA GLU A 932 22.22 -14.76 -21.01
C GLU A 932 22.11 -14.07 -19.64
N ASP A 933 22.55 -14.74 -18.56
CA ASP A 933 22.58 -14.18 -17.21
C ASP A 933 23.60 -13.04 -17.12
N MET A 934 24.70 -13.13 -17.87
CA MET A 934 25.83 -12.20 -17.83
C MET A 934 25.77 -11.10 -18.91
N ARG A 935 24.74 -11.11 -19.77
CA ARG A 935 24.51 -10.02 -20.73
C ARG A 935 24.27 -8.70 -19.97
N MET A 936 24.95 -7.64 -20.40
CA MET A 936 24.78 -6.29 -19.86
C MET A 936 23.34 -5.78 -20.03
N PHE A 937 22.65 -5.52 -18.93
CA PHE A 937 21.29 -4.95 -18.90
C PHE A 937 21.35 -3.43 -18.71
N ASP A 938 20.99 -2.68 -19.76
CA ASP A 938 21.14 -1.21 -19.80
C ASP A 938 20.06 -0.46 -19.00
N THR A 939 20.45 0.09 -17.84
CA THR A 939 19.63 1.01 -17.03
C THR A 939 20.32 2.36 -16.80
N PHE A 940 21.13 2.81 -17.77
CA PHE A 940 22.24 3.78 -17.64
C PHE A 940 23.48 3.19 -16.93
N ASN A 941 23.30 2.49 -15.80
CA ASN A 941 24.31 1.56 -15.30
C ASN A 941 24.02 0.15 -15.88
N ALA A 942 25.06 -0.62 -16.15
CA ALA A 942 24.98 -1.97 -16.67
C ALA A 942 25.34 -3.00 -15.58
N SER A 943 24.39 -3.89 -15.31
CA SER A 943 24.60 -5.11 -14.52
C SER A 943 24.42 -6.35 -15.40
N PRO A 944 24.87 -7.53 -14.96
CA PRO A 944 24.37 -8.81 -15.45
C PRO A 944 22.84 -8.85 -15.42
N ALA A 945 22.22 -9.29 -16.52
CA ALA A 945 20.76 -9.38 -16.65
C ALA A 945 20.12 -10.41 -15.69
N GLY A 946 20.87 -11.44 -15.29
CA GLY A 946 20.45 -12.44 -14.30
C GLY A 946 20.67 -12.02 -12.85
N ALA A 947 21.31 -10.85 -12.60
CA ALA A 947 21.59 -10.29 -11.27
C ALA A 947 22.17 -11.31 -10.26
N LYS A 948 23.08 -12.18 -10.74
CA LYS A 948 23.73 -13.28 -10.02
C LYS A 948 25.10 -13.57 -10.66
N LEU A 949 26.02 -14.16 -9.91
CA LEU A 949 27.19 -14.86 -10.45
C LEU A 949 27.50 -16.04 -9.54
N LEU A 950 27.15 -17.24 -10.00
CA LEU A 950 27.36 -18.48 -9.25
C LEU A 950 28.76 -19.02 -9.52
N LEU A 951 29.61 -19.06 -8.48
CA LEU A 951 30.95 -19.63 -8.52
C LEU A 951 31.07 -20.83 -7.60
N ARG A 952 31.89 -21.81 -7.99
CA ARG A 952 32.42 -22.84 -7.09
C ARG A 952 33.79 -22.39 -6.63
N LEU A 953 33.93 -22.17 -5.33
CA LEU A 953 35.18 -21.71 -4.70
C LEU A 953 35.86 -22.86 -3.96
N LYS A 954 37.19 -22.81 -3.93
CA LYS A 954 38.07 -23.62 -3.11
C LYS A 954 39.14 -22.68 -2.55
N GLU A 955 39.23 -22.56 -1.24
CA GLU A 955 40.31 -21.79 -0.62
C GLU A 955 41.66 -22.50 -0.87
N LEU A 956 42.67 -21.71 -1.24
CA LEU A 956 44.05 -22.18 -1.37
C LEU A 956 44.71 -22.21 0.02
N PRO A 957 45.66 -23.14 0.29
CA PRO A 957 46.40 -23.13 1.55
C PRO A 957 47.14 -21.80 1.75
N SER A 958 47.30 -21.40 3.02
CA SER A 958 48.14 -20.25 3.45
C SER A 958 49.60 -20.42 3.05
#